data_AF-A0AAN6RS05-F1
#
_entry.id   AF-A0AAN6RS05-F1
#
_cell.length_a   1.000
_cell.length_b   1.000
_cell.length_c   1.000
_cell.angle_alpha   90.00
_cell.angle_beta   90.00
_cell.angle_gamma   90.00
#
_symmetry.space_group_name_H-M   'P 1'
#
loop_
_entity.id
_entity.type
_entity.pdbx_description
1 polymer ?
#
loop_
_entity_poly.entity_id
_entity_poly.type
_entity_poly.pdbx_seq_one_letter_code
_entity_poly.pdbx_strand_id
1 'polypeptide(L)'
;MAPVQSWRIPRIINTPEKIQLARLSQVYASHPNLEEFAKFALDFGFVEEARDENTIYYRGYGKDVCSYAASRSTDGEKHFNGAAYIAKTERDFIKASELPGSSPVHAHPGPCGGQRVTISSPSGTQIHILFGVNERPAPEKAVSATEIHKGGYNTALEKTRKGEFQRFKLGPAMVHKLGHYGFVTSKFEEDVLWYTSTFNFVPSDVLWEDVEGAQVDSLTFMHLDKGEEYSDHHTLFLNRAPPNYPVPHRMHHCSFEVEDFDTQLLGHEHLLSKGYTPIWGVGRHIFGSQIFDYWKDPSGFAIEHYADGDMVNVNNPTGWEKSDGPASMYIWGPIRPEGGGPAVLVLTPLSIPYPPPVQLSWCQQSSPINAKPVSRMEQTEVLIIGAGPSGLALGALLGRMNVKAVILEKDTEVCEDPRGIVVNGDAVRISYQIGIGEGLTKRIGKDIGVLNFHRGNFRQPAFMSFDITVDWAEQAVSNNVTQFQPNYEREIRALLKEFPTCELRTGCEVVSREEVDNQTVVGYIAPDGSKRFIRTTWLVGADGKRGVVRKKFLEPEGVRQEDGAWTYVGTWVAANLKITNPTPESHPAFPLWKLGYTPDQVHDVFWPKGFHFCNDSQRPSVSGRFGPPGSGFWRHEYSVEPTDCMDNVEEQFWGLFGPWMKIAGSTFSKTLGKTIVEFPRDCIEVIRCRPFTFATKIVNRWFSKRTMLIGDAAHVFPPFGGQGIATGIRDAQALSWRLAMMSKLGLSAEVREKILVGWSQERRHAWNAAMLATKLNGSIVNQRSMIGGILYRFFMRILWWFPSIARARTNAAFRDKLVFNHETCPEGFFLGARGGGQKIAQIFVRQPGREPKLSDSAFIRNLSHLSLMVIVRDGKQTISPEEVARMIKEADLPEGILSMEDVTFYRVGAKKAVPKSDVRVAEYFPCTIEELAKEGITPIRGYRATSVEDRLGNSANLVLLRPDFFVHSVASDVKGMAENLQKVGQYFR
;
A
#
# COMPACT_ATOMS: atom_id res chain seq x y z
N MET A 1 26.03 31.95 2.23
CA MET A 1 24.66 32.36 1.89
C MET A 1 24.34 33.57 2.74
N ALA A 2 23.79 34.64 2.16
CA ALA A 2 23.25 35.73 2.97
C ALA A 2 22.09 35.18 3.82
N PRO A 3 21.89 35.63 5.06
CA PRO A 3 20.77 35.18 5.88
C PRO A 3 19.45 35.45 5.15
N VAL A 4 18.55 34.47 5.14
CA VAL A 4 17.20 34.61 4.56
C VAL A 4 16.46 35.67 5.37
N GLN A 5 16.24 36.83 4.77
CA GLN A 5 15.58 37.94 5.43
C GLN A 5 14.07 37.69 5.42
N SER A 6 13.41 37.76 6.57
CA SER A 6 11.95 37.63 6.65
C SER A 6 11.30 38.76 5.85
N TRP A 7 10.58 38.42 4.78
CA TRP A 7 9.83 39.37 3.98
C TRP A 7 8.42 38.83 3.73
N ARG A 8 7.43 39.71 3.89
CA ARG A 8 6.01 39.42 3.72
C ARG A 8 5.43 40.45 2.76
N ILE A 9 4.58 39.98 1.85
CA ILE A 9 3.81 40.84 0.95
C ILE A 9 3.01 41.83 1.80
N PRO A 10 3.17 43.15 1.62
CA PRO A 10 2.40 44.13 2.36
C PRO A 10 0.93 44.07 1.96
N ARG A 11 0.04 44.64 2.77
CA ARG A 11 -1.36 44.80 2.36
C ARG A 11 -1.43 45.66 1.10
N ILE A 12 -1.92 45.08 0.01
CA ILE A 12 -2.10 45.75 -1.27
C ILE A 12 -3.54 46.24 -1.38
N ILE A 13 -3.70 47.47 -1.86
CA ILE A 13 -5.01 48.06 -2.19
C ILE A 13 -4.88 48.66 -3.59
N ASN A 14 -5.85 48.44 -4.47
CA ASN A 14 -5.90 49.10 -5.76
C ASN A 14 -6.28 50.58 -5.63
N THR A 15 -5.68 51.44 -6.45
CA THR A 15 -6.03 52.85 -6.51
C THR A 15 -6.14 53.30 -7.97
N PRO A 16 -6.95 54.34 -8.29
CA PRO A 16 -7.14 54.81 -9.67
C PRO A 16 -5.87 55.31 -10.37
N GLU A 17 -4.81 55.63 -9.61
CA GLU A 17 -3.52 56.06 -10.15
C GLU A 17 -2.81 54.92 -10.88
N LYS A 18 -2.96 53.68 -10.40
CA LYS A 18 -2.42 52.48 -11.05
C LYS A 18 -3.05 52.27 -12.43
N ILE A 19 -2.39 51.48 -13.26
CA ILE A 19 -2.92 51.08 -14.57
C ILE A 19 -4.05 50.07 -14.34
N GLN A 20 -5.27 50.44 -14.72
CA GLN A 20 -6.42 49.57 -14.56
C GLN A 20 -6.53 48.62 -15.75
N LEU A 21 -6.41 47.32 -15.48
CA LEU A 21 -6.59 46.25 -16.45
C LEU A 21 -8.01 45.69 -16.33
N ALA A 22 -8.66 45.46 -17.48
CA ALA A 22 -10.01 44.94 -17.53
C ALA A 22 -10.06 43.41 -17.41
N ARG A 23 -9.10 42.71 -18.03
CA ARG A 23 -9.05 41.24 -18.10
C ARG A 23 -7.75 40.76 -18.75
N LEU A 24 -7.39 39.51 -18.47
CA LEU A 24 -6.42 38.74 -19.23
C LEU A 24 -7.02 38.37 -20.60
N SER A 25 -6.21 38.37 -21.65
CA SER A 25 -6.67 38.09 -23.02
C SER A 25 -5.94 36.90 -23.65
N GLN A 26 -4.61 36.95 -23.73
CA GLN A 26 -3.85 35.89 -24.43
C GLN A 26 -2.44 35.70 -23.88
N VAL A 27 -1.88 34.49 -24.04
CA VAL A 27 -0.46 34.20 -23.82
C VAL A 27 0.30 34.09 -25.14
N TYR A 28 1.59 34.43 -25.13
CA TYR A 28 2.49 34.28 -26.27
C TYR A 28 3.57 33.27 -25.95
N ALA A 29 3.73 32.26 -26.80
CA ALA A 29 4.77 31.26 -26.67
C ALA A 29 5.40 30.95 -28.02
N SER A 30 6.68 30.61 -28.01
CA SER A 30 7.39 30.08 -29.18
C SER A 30 7.63 28.59 -29.01
N HIS A 31 7.35 27.84 -30.07
CA HIS A 31 7.48 26.39 -30.11
C HIS A 31 8.54 25.98 -31.14
N PRO A 32 9.43 25.01 -30.81
CA PRO A 32 10.36 24.44 -31.77
C PRO A 32 9.66 23.83 -32.99
N ASN A 33 8.50 23.19 -32.76
CA ASN A 33 7.69 22.57 -33.79
C ASN A 33 6.24 23.05 -33.69
N LEU A 34 5.92 24.07 -34.49
CA LEU A 34 4.63 24.74 -34.47
C LEU A 34 3.48 23.82 -34.95
N GLU A 35 3.77 22.90 -35.88
CA GLU A 35 2.77 21.96 -36.41
C GLU A 35 2.43 20.83 -35.43
N GLU A 36 3.39 20.42 -34.60
CA GLU A 36 3.15 19.45 -33.53
C GLU A 36 2.31 20.07 -32.42
N PHE A 37 2.62 21.31 -32.04
CA PHE A 37 1.77 22.07 -31.14
C PHE A 37 0.36 22.27 -31.71
N ALA A 38 0.22 22.52 -33.03
CA ALA A 38 -1.09 22.71 -33.64
C ALA A 38 -2.02 21.50 -33.51
N LYS A 39 -1.47 20.28 -33.65
CA LYS A 39 -2.24 19.05 -33.42
C LYS A 39 -2.68 18.93 -31.96
N PHE A 40 -1.75 19.19 -31.04
CA PHE A 40 -2.06 19.20 -29.61
C PHE A 40 -3.11 20.25 -29.27
N ALA A 41 -3.01 21.47 -29.79
CA ALA A 41 -3.94 22.56 -29.51
C ALA A 41 -5.37 22.20 -29.91
N LEU A 42 -5.56 21.55 -31.06
CA LEU A 42 -6.87 21.06 -31.51
C LEU A 42 -7.42 19.97 -30.60
N ASP A 43 -6.61 18.96 -30.25
CA ASP A 43 -7.03 17.88 -29.34
C ASP A 43 -7.25 18.39 -27.90
N PHE A 44 -6.57 19.47 -27.50
CA PHE A 44 -6.73 20.15 -26.22
C PHE A 44 -8.04 20.96 -26.17
N GLY A 45 -8.58 21.37 -27.33
CA GLY A 45 -9.86 22.07 -27.43
C GLY A 45 -9.76 23.56 -27.77
N PHE A 46 -8.61 24.01 -28.28
CA PHE A 46 -8.50 25.30 -28.94
C PHE A 46 -9.15 25.30 -30.32
N VAL A 47 -9.56 26.49 -30.76
CA VAL A 47 -9.98 26.74 -32.14
C VAL A 47 -9.00 27.70 -32.78
N GLU A 48 -8.46 27.33 -33.94
CA GLU A 48 -7.62 28.22 -34.75
C GLU A 48 -8.48 29.39 -35.27
N GLU A 49 -8.05 30.61 -34.97
CA GLU A 49 -8.71 31.84 -35.44
C GLU A 49 -8.04 32.40 -36.68
N ALA A 50 -6.72 32.46 -36.66
CA ALA A 50 -5.93 32.98 -37.75
C ALA A 50 -4.55 32.33 -37.75
N ARG A 51 -3.91 32.30 -38.92
CA ARG A 51 -2.57 31.79 -39.12
C ARG A 51 -1.83 32.65 -40.12
N ASP A 52 -0.61 33.00 -39.79
CA ASP A 52 0.38 33.53 -40.71
C ASP A 52 1.55 32.53 -40.89
N GLU A 53 2.59 32.91 -41.63
CA GLU A 53 3.73 32.00 -41.92
C GLU A 53 4.46 31.49 -40.67
N ASN A 54 4.45 32.27 -39.58
CA ASN A 54 5.26 32.03 -38.39
C ASN A 54 4.43 31.91 -37.10
N THR A 55 3.15 32.26 -37.10
CA THR A 55 2.30 32.34 -35.90
C THR A 55 0.91 31.77 -36.16
N ILE A 56 0.41 30.96 -35.22
CA ILE A 56 -0.97 30.51 -35.16
C ILE A 56 -1.64 31.15 -33.95
N TYR A 57 -2.78 31.79 -34.18
CA TYR A 57 -3.61 32.40 -33.16
C TYR A 57 -4.77 31.48 -32.84
N TYR A 58 -4.82 31.01 -31.61
CA TYR A 58 -5.89 30.17 -31.09
C TYR A 58 -6.82 30.96 -30.18
N ARG A 59 -8.08 30.57 -30.16
CA ARG A 59 -9.12 31.12 -29.29
C ARG A 59 -9.92 30.01 -28.63
N GLY A 60 -10.67 30.41 -27.61
CA GLY A 60 -11.81 29.65 -27.10
C GLY A 60 -13.13 30.00 -27.78
N TYR A 61 -14.23 29.64 -27.13
CA TYR A 61 -15.58 30.06 -27.51
C TYR A 61 -16.06 31.33 -26.79
N GLY A 62 -15.26 31.87 -25.85
CA GLY A 62 -15.53 33.13 -25.18
C GLY A 62 -15.37 34.36 -26.09
N LYS A 63 -15.41 35.55 -25.48
CA LYS A 63 -15.41 36.83 -26.21
C LYS A 63 -14.05 37.24 -26.80
N ASP A 64 -12.96 36.58 -26.40
CA ASP A 64 -11.64 36.87 -26.91
C ASP A 64 -11.42 36.32 -28.32
N VAL A 65 -10.93 37.16 -29.23
CA VAL A 65 -10.53 36.76 -30.58
C VAL A 65 -9.26 35.89 -30.54
N CYS A 66 -8.44 35.99 -29.49
CA CYS A 66 -7.26 35.15 -29.29
C CYS A 66 -7.04 34.91 -27.79
N SER A 67 -6.64 33.69 -27.44
CA SER A 67 -6.29 33.24 -26.09
C SER A 67 -4.89 32.63 -26.02
N TYR A 68 -4.34 32.14 -27.13
CA TYR A 68 -2.98 31.62 -27.22
C TYR A 68 -2.38 31.97 -28.59
N ALA A 69 -1.25 32.67 -28.59
CA ALA A 69 -0.48 32.96 -29.80
C ALA A 69 0.78 32.08 -29.82
N ALA A 70 0.76 31.05 -30.66
CA ALA A 70 1.87 30.11 -30.83
C ALA A 70 2.71 30.53 -32.02
N SER A 71 3.98 30.87 -31.78
CA SER A 71 4.94 31.28 -32.80
C SER A 71 6.00 30.22 -33.05
N ARG A 72 6.62 30.21 -34.22
CA ARG A 72 7.79 29.38 -34.52
C ARG A 72 9.01 29.91 -33.78
N SER A 73 9.72 29.03 -33.07
CA SER A 73 10.99 29.37 -32.46
C SER A 73 12.07 29.65 -33.51
N THR A 74 12.90 30.66 -33.27
CA THR A 74 14.03 31.03 -34.13
C THR A 74 15.33 30.31 -33.77
N ASP A 75 15.45 29.80 -32.55
CA ASP A 75 16.65 29.11 -32.05
C ASP A 75 16.43 27.62 -31.79
N GLY A 76 15.23 27.11 -32.09
CA GLY A 76 14.86 25.72 -31.87
C GLY A 76 14.49 25.40 -30.42
N GLU A 77 14.49 26.39 -29.52
CA GLU A 77 14.08 26.25 -28.12
C GLU A 77 12.69 26.84 -27.89
N LYS A 78 12.02 26.40 -26.82
CA LYS A 78 10.74 26.99 -26.43
C LYS A 78 10.94 28.27 -25.64
N HIS A 79 10.11 29.28 -25.89
CA HIS A 79 10.17 30.56 -25.18
C HIS A 79 8.79 30.99 -24.70
N PHE A 80 8.70 31.42 -23.44
CA PHE A 80 7.52 32.11 -22.94
C PHE A 80 7.71 33.60 -23.15
N ASN A 81 6.93 34.18 -24.06
CA ASN A 81 7.09 35.56 -24.51
C ASN A 81 6.15 36.52 -23.78
N GLY A 82 5.49 36.08 -22.70
CA GLY A 82 4.63 36.91 -21.87
C GLY A 82 3.13 36.72 -22.11
N ALA A 83 2.33 37.54 -21.41
CA ALA A 83 0.88 37.52 -21.50
C ALA A 83 0.31 38.93 -21.72
N ALA A 84 -0.84 39.00 -22.38
CA ALA A 84 -1.52 40.23 -22.75
C ALA A 84 -2.75 40.50 -21.88
N TYR A 85 -2.84 41.72 -21.37
CA TYR A 85 -4.01 42.23 -20.67
C TYR A 85 -4.65 43.39 -21.45
N ILE A 86 -5.97 43.49 -21.37
CA ILE A 86 -6.70 44.61 -21.97
C ILE A 86 -6.73 45.78 -20.99
N ALA A 87 -6.28 46.96 -21.41
CA ALA A 87 -6.42 48.18 -20.63
C ALA A 87 -7.91 48.54 -20.47
N LYS A 88 -8.32 48.94 -19.26
CA LYS A 88 -9.72 49.29 -18.97
C LYS A 88 -10.17 50.53 -19.74
N THR A 89 -9.27 51.49 -19.92
CA THR A 89 -9.52 52.73 -20.66
C THR A 89 -8.32 53.10 -21.52
N GLU A 90 -8.52 53.99 -22.49
CA GLU A 90 -7.42 54.58 -23.28
C GLU A 90 -6.39 55.26 -22.39
N ARG A 91 -6.85 55.94 -21.33
CA ARG A 91 -5.98 56.58 -20.35
C ARG A 91 -5.07 55.57 -19.66
N ASP A 92 -5.58 54.39 -19.31
CA ASP A 92 -4.77 53.34 -18.68
C ASP A 92 -3.74 52.75 -19.66
N PHE A 93 -4.08 52.67 -20.96
CA PHE A 93 -3.13 52.31 -22.01
C PHE A 93 -2.01 53.34 -22.18
N ILE A 94 -2.35 54.63 -22.16
CA ILE A 94 -1.36 55.72 -22.22
C ILE A 94 -0.43 55.66 -21.01
N LYS A 95 -0.97 55.52 -19.80
CA LYS A 95 -0.16 55.31 -18.58
C LYS A 95 0.82 54.15 -18.74
N ALA A 96 0.36 53.03 -19.31
CA ALA A 96 1.22 51.88 -19.58
C ALA A 96 2.35 52.22 -20.57
N SER A 97 2.05 52.99 -21.63
CA SER A 97 3.04 53.40 -22.62
C SER A 97 4.09 54.39 -22.09
N GLU A 98 3.77 55.14 -21.05
CA GLU A 98 4.65 56.11 -20.41
C GLU A 98 5.54 55.49 -19.31
N LEU A 99 5.33 54.22 -18.95
CA LEU A 99 6.17 53.56 -17.95
C LEU A 99 7.63 53.43 -18.42
N PRO A 100 8.62 53.66 -17.55
CA PRO A 100 10.02 53.45 -17.89
C PRO A 100 10.29 52.03 -18.38
N GLY A 101 10.93 51.90 -19.55
CA GLY A 101 11.24 50.61 -20.17
C GLY A 101 10.12 50.03 -21.06
N SER A 102 9.03 50.77 -21.26
CA SER A 102 7.99 50.38 -22.22
C SER A 102 8.48 50.46 -23.66
N SER A 103 8.06 49.49 -24.47
CA SER A 103 8.28 49.55 -25.92
C SER A 103 7.50 50.72 -26.55
N PRO A 104 7.87 51.19 -27.75
CA PRO A 104 7.00 52.06 -28.53
C PRO A 104 5.62 51.41 -28.76
N VAL A 105 4.58 52.24 -28.77
CA VAL A 105 3.23 51.81 -29.17
C VAL A 105 3.25 51.37 -30.62
N HIS A 106 2.75 50.18 -30.90
CA HIS A 106 2.62 49.65 -32.25
C HIS A 106 1.27 48.95 -32.43
N ALA A 107 0.86 48.77 -33.69
CA ALA A 107 -0.33 47.98 -34.01
C ALA A 107 -0.16 46.54 -33.52
N HIS A 108 -1.22 45.96 -32.95
CA HIS A 108 -1.21 44.55 -32.58
C HIS A 108 -1.16 43.67 -33.85
N PRO A 109 -0.24 42.71 -33.94
CA PRO A 109 -0.03 41.94 -35.17
C PRO A 109 -1.07 40.83 -35.41
N GLY A 110 -1.88 40.50 -34.40
CA GLY A 110 -2.84 39.39 -34.46
C GLY A 110 -4.25 39.80 -34.86
N PRO A 111 -5.16 38.82 -34.96
CA PRO A 111 -6.50 39.00 -35.54
C PRO A 111 -7.43 39.90 -34.71
N CYS A 112 -7.10 40.18 -33.44
CA CYS A 112 -7.91 41.06 -32.60
C CYS A 112 -7.73 42.54 -32.93
N GLY A 113 -6.69 42.92 -33.70
CA GLY A 113 -6.40 44.32 -34.03
C GLY A 113 -6.08 45.17 -32.80
N GLY A 114 -6.14 46.49 -32.94
CA GLY A 114 -5.84 47.44 -31.86
C GLY A 114 -4.35 47.76 -31.72
N GLN A 115 -3.98 48.27 -30.55
CA GLN A 115 -2.61 48.72 -30.23
C GLN A 115 -2.02 47.89 -29.09
N ARG A 116 -0.69 47.76 -29.09
CA ARG A 116 0.08 47.02 -28.08
C ARG A 116 1.25 47.85 -27.57
N VAL A 117 1.49 47.77 -26.28
CA VAL A 117 2.77 48.11 -25.64
C VAL A 117 3.28 46.92 -24.83
N THR A 118 4.60 46.73 -24.79
CA THR A 118 5.26 45.64 -24.05
C THR A 118 6.14 46.22 -22.96
N ILE A 119 6.08 45.62 -21.78
CA ILE A 119 6.79 46.07 -20.58
C ILE A 119 7.41 44.85 -19.93
N SER A 120 8.65 44.98 -19.48
CA SER A 120 9.35 43.90 -18.77
C SER A 120 9.27 44.10 -17.28
N SER A 121 8.92 43.04 -16.55
CA SER A 121 9.04 43.02 -15.09
C SER A 121 10.52 43.02 -14.66
N PRO A 122 10.82 43.27 -13.37
CA PRO A 122 12.18 43.18 -12.84
C PRO A 122 12.95 41.89 -13.16
N SER A 123 12.27 40.74 -13.21
CA SER A 123 12.86 39.45 -13.64
C SER A 123 13.02 39.29 -15.15
N GLY A 124 12.47 40.21 -15.96
CA GLY A 124 12.49 40.15 -17.42
C GLY A 124 11.26 39.48 -18.04
N THR A 125 10.28 39.05 -17.24
CA THR A 125 9.03 38.50 -17.77
C THR A 125 8.24 39.61 -18.46
N GLN A 126 7.78 39.36 -19.69
CA GLN A 126 7.03 40.35 -20.47
C GLN A 126 5.54 40.35 -20.09
N ILE A 127 4.98 41.55 -19.95
CA ILE A 127 3.54 41.81 -19.96
C ILE A 127 3.22 42.74 -21.12
N HIS A 128 2.17 42.42 -21.87
CA HIS A 128 1.69 43.24 -22.96
C HIS A 128 0.37 43.90 -22.57
N ILE A 129 0.24 45.20 -22.80
CA ILE A 129 -1.02 45.90 -22.60
C ILE A 129 -1.62 46.18 -23.97
N LEU A 130 -2.88 45.80 -24.16
CA LEU A 130 -3.62 45.96 -25.39
C LEU A 130 -4.75 46.97 -25.20
N PHE A 131 -5.06 47.75 -26.25
CA PHE A 131 -6.19 48.66 -26.28
C PHE A 131 -6.81 48.72 -27.68
N GLY A 132 -8.13 48.96 -27.74
CA GLY A 132 -8.86 49.04 -29.00
C GLY A 132 -8.94 47.70 -29.76
N VAL A 133 -8.85 46.57 -29.05
CA VAL A 133 -9.01 45.24 -29.64
C VAL A 133 -10.47 44.93 -29.91
N ASN A 134 -10.74 44.15 -30.97
CA ASN A 134 -12.07 43.63 -31.26
C ASN A 134 -12.44 42.47 -30.33
N GLU A 135 -13.71 42.38 -29.94
CA GLU A 135 -14.28 41.25 -29.20
C GLU A 135 -15.27 40.47 -30.09
N ARG A 136 -15.46 39.19 -29.77
CA ARG A 136 -16.45 38.32 -30.40
C ARG A 136 -17.73 38.27 -29.57
N PRO A 137 -18.90 38.08 -30.20
CA PRO A 137 -20.11 37.73 -29.46
C PRO A 137 -19.91 36.41 -28.72
N ALA A 138 -20.12 36.41 -27.40
CA ALA A 138 -20.14 35.18 -26.62
C ALA A 138 -21.43 34.39 -26.93
N PRO A 139 -21.35 33.05 -27.05
CA PRO A 139 -22.53 32.23 -27.35
C PRO A 139 -23.50 32.21 -26.15
N GLU A 140 -24.81 32.13 -26.42
CA GLU A 140 -25.84 32.04 -25.36
C GLU A 140 -25.79 30.72 -24.57
N LYS A 141 -25.13 29.69 -25.14
CA LYS A 141 -24.91 28.38 -24.52
C LYS A 141 -23.48 27.95 -24.75
N ALA A 142 -22.95 27.16 -23.81
CA ALA A 142 -21.64 26.56 -23.92
C ALA A 142 -21.47 25.78 -25.24
N VAL A 143 -20.29 25.89 -25.84
CA VAL A 143 -19.92 25.11 -27.01
C VAL A 143 -19.22 23.85 -26.52
N SER A 144 -19.74 22.68 -26.89
CA SER A 144 -19.19 21.41 -26.45
C SER A 144 -18.97 20.44 -27.61
N ALA A 145 -17.82 19.78 -27.60
CA ALA A 145 -17.52 18.62 -28.44
C ALA A 145 -17.79 17.29 -27.73
N THR A 146 -18.09 17.33 -26.43
CA THR A 146 -18.28 16.16 -25.55
C THR A 146 -19.75 15.90 -25.25
N GLU A 147 -20.63 16.88 -25.43
CA GLU A 147 -22.05 16.74 -25.10
C GLU A 147 -22.88 16.20 -26.27
N ILE A 148 -23.71 15.18 -25.99
CA ILE A 148 -24.79 14.75 -26.90
C ILE A 148 -26.12 15.35 -26.42
N HIS A 149 -26.35 15.32 -25.10
CA HIS A 149 -27.51 15.91 -24.46
C HIS A 149 -27.21 16.20 -22.98
N LYS A 150 -27.26 17.47 -22.58
CA LYS A 150 -26.99 17.93 -21.20
C LYS A 150 -28.17 18.75 -20.70
N GLY A 151 -28.69 18.33 -19.55
CA GLY A 151 -29.75 19.03 -18.81
C GLY A 151 -29.23 19.52 -17.45
N GLY A 152 -30.02 20.27 -16.69
CA GLY A 152 -29.58 20.85 -15.41
C GLY A 152 -29.14 19.80 -14.38
N TYR A 153 -28.16 20.09 -13.51
CA TYR A 153 -27.61 19.12 -12.54
C TYR A 153 -28.64 18.67 -11.50
N ASN A 154 -28.72 17.36 -11.28
CA ASN A 154 -29.46 16.77 -10.16
C ASN A 154 -28.56 16.74 -8.92
N THR A 155 -28.96 17.36 -7.82
CA THR A 155 -28.31 17.18 -6.52
C THR A 155 -28.93 15.99 -5.77
N ALA A 156 -28.42 15.65 -4.58
CA ALA A 156 -28.99 14.57 -3.79
C ALA A 156 -30.43 14.85 -3.34
N LEU A 157 -30.77 16.11 -3.07
CA LEU A 157 -32.06 16.55 -2.54
C LEU A 157 -33.00 17.07 -3.64
N GLU A 158 -32.45 17.57 -4.74
CA GLU A 158 -33.24 18.14 -5.83
C GLU A 158 -32.97 17.39 -7.14
N LYS A 159 -34.02 16.75 -7.66
CA LYS A 159 -34.00 16.03 -8.94
C LYS A 159 -34.81 16.80 -9.98
N THR A 160 -34.17 17.80 -10.59
CA THR A 160 -34.77 18.69 -11.61
C THR A 160 -35.01 17.97 -12.93
N ARG A 161 -34.13 17.05 -13.34
CA ARG A 161 -34.30 16.24 -14.57
C ARG A 161 -35.26 15.08 -14.33
N LYS A 162 -36.46 15.15 -14.92
CA LYS A 162 -37.50 14.09 -14.88
C LYS A 162 -37.77 13.56 -16.28
N GLY A 163 -37.36 12.33 -16.57
CA GLY A 163 -37.47 11.73 -17.91
C GLY A 163 -36.44 12.27 -18.92
N GLU A 164 -35.51 13.11 -18.47
CA GLU A 164 -34.41 13.67 -19.25
C GLU A 164 -33.08 13.02 -18.80
N PHE A 165 -32.25 12.60 -19.74
CA PHE A 165 -31.05 11.79 -19.45
C PHE A 165 -29.77 12.43 -19.97
N GLN A 166 -28.77 12.63 -19.11
CA GLN A 166 -27.46 13.12 -19.54
C GLN A 166 -26.77 12.12 -20.47
N ARG A 167 -26.25 12.58 -21.60
CA ARG A 167 -25.53 11.79 -22.61
C ARG A 167 -24.33 12.57 -23.12
N PHE A 168 -23.18 11.90 -23.14
CA PHE A 168 -21.91 12.47 -23.58
C PHE A 168 -21.20 11.54 -24.56
N LYS A 169 -20.19 12.07 -25.26
CA LYS A 169 -19.23 11.38 -26.11
C LYS A 169 -17.83 11.86 -25.78
N LEU A 170 -16.83 11.06 -26.14
CA LEU A 170 -15.44 11.47 -26.03
C LEU A 170 -15.12 12.55 -27.06
N GLY A 171 -14.39 13.59 -26.66
CA GLY A 171 -14.02 14.71 -27.51
C GLY A 171 -13.15 15.72 -26.76
N PRO A 172 -12.56 16.70 -27.46
CA PRO A 172 -11.76 17.74 -26.83
C PRO A 172 -12.61 18.58 -25.87
N ALA A 173 -12.02 19.01 -24.75
CA ALA A 173 -12.66 19.96 -23.83
C ALA A 173 -12.52 21.36 -24.41
N MET A 174 -13.59 21.85 -25.03
CA MET A 174 -13.57 23.14 -25.71
C MET A 174 -13.21 24.26 -24.73
N VAL A 175 -12.15 25.00 -25.05
CA VAL A 175 -11.67 26.12 -24.24
C VAL A 175 -12.68 27.27 -24.29
N HIS A 176 -13.04 27.81 -23.13
CA HIS A 176 -13.83 29.03 -22.99
C HIS A 176 -12.95 30.27 -23.14
N LYS A 177 -12.00 30.44 -22.21
CA LYS A 177 -11.06 31.56 -22.14
C LYS A 177 -9.74 31.14 -21.51
N LEU A 178 -8.71 31.98 -21.64
CA LEU A 178 -7.53 31.95 -20.78
C LEU A 178 -7.93 32.47 -19.39
N GLY A 179 -7.80 31.64 -18.36
CA GLY A 179 -8.11 32.03 -16.98
C GLY A 179 -6.92 32.67 -16.30
N HIS A 180 -5.79 31.95 -16.25
CA HIS A 180 -4.57 32.45 -15.64
C HIS A 180 -3.30 31.90 -16.29
N TYR A 181 -2.20 32.54 -15.94
CA TYR A 181 -0.86 31.97 -16.13
C TYR A 181 -0.04 32.21 -14.86
N GLY A 182 1.04 31.48 -14.73
CA GLY A 182 2.04 31.84 -13.73
C GLY A 182 3.43 31.36 -14.08
N PHE A 183 4.37 31.92 -13.35
CA PHE A 183 5.78 31.70 -13.59
C PHE A 183 6.58 31.69 -12.29
N VAL A 184 7.71 31.01 -12.36
CA VAL A 184 8.72 30.99 -11.31
C VAL A 184 9.65 32.17 -11.56
N THR A 185 9.97 32.96 -10.53
CA THR A 185 10.84 34.15 -10.61
C THR A 185 11.94 34.14 -9.56
N SER A 186 13.16 34.49 -9.96
CA SER A 186 14.30 34.69 -9.05
C SER A 186 14.29 36.03 -8.33
N LYS A 187 13.35 36.93 -8.70
CA LYS A 187 13.19 38.29 -8.16
C LYS A 187 11.78 38.48 -7.60
N PHE A 188 11.38 37.56 -6.73
CA PHE A 188 10.00 37.42 -6.28
C PHE A 188 9.44 38.69 -5.65
N GLU A 189 10.17 39.28 -4.69
CA GLU A 189 9.78 40.51 -4.00
C GLU A 189 9.61 41.68 -4.97
N GLU A 190 10.58 41.87 -5.86
CA GLU A 190 10.59 42.96 -6.82
C GLU A 190 9.47 42.82 -7.85
N ASP A 191 9.26 41.61 -8.38
CA ASP A 191 8.15 41.34 -9.30
C ASP A 191 6.79 41.54 -8.62
N VAL A 192 6.57 40.99 -7.43
CA VAL A 192 5.29 41.15 -6.69
C VAL A 192 5.01 42.62 -6.45
N LEU A 193 5.97 43.38 -5.93
CA LEU A 193 5.80 44.81 -5.69
C LEU A 193 5.59 45.58 -6.99
N TRP A 194 6.29 45.22 -8.06
CA TRP A 194 6.12 45.86 -9.36
C TRP A 194 4.72 45.64 -9.94
N TYR A 195 4.24 44.39 -10.01
CA TYR A 195 2.89 44.09 -10.51
C TYR A 195 1.81 44.79 -9.68
N THR A 196 1.92 44.74 -8.35
CA THR A 196 0.90 45.27 -7.43
C THR A 196 0.96 46.77 -7.22
N SER A 197 2.09 47.44 -7.47
CA SER A 197 2.19 48.91 -7.45
C SER A 197 1.88 49.56 -8.79
N THR A 198 2.14 48.85 -9.89
CA THR A 198 1.98 49.36 -11.26
C THR A 198 0.57 49.16 -11.79
N PHE A 199 -0.03 48.00 -11.52
CA PHE A 199 -1.33 47.60 -12.03
C PHE A 199 -2.33 47.33 -10.89
N ASN A 200 -3.59 47.11 -11.24
CA ASN A 200 -4.63 46.73 -10.29
C ASN A 200 -4.58 45.25 -9.84
N PHE A 201 -3.40 44.62 -9.80
CA PHE A 201 -3.27 43.29 -9.20
C PHE A 201 -3.36 43.36 -7.68
N VAL A 202 -4.17 42.48 -7.10
CA VAL A 202 -4.27 42.29 -5.65
C VAL A 202 -4.19 40.79 -5.34
N PRO A 203 -3.35 40.36 -4.38
CA PRO A 203 -3.32 38.97 -3.94
C PRO A 203 -4.68 38.50 -3.41
N SER A 204 -5.20 37.41 -3.96
CA SER A 204 -6.32 36.67 -3.38
C SER A 204 -5.84 35.72 -2.29
N ASP A 205 -4.72 35.02 -2.53
CA ASP A 205 -4.08 34.11 -1.59
C ASP A 205 -2.54 34.24 -1.63
N VAL A 206 -1.92 34.08 -0.47
CA VAL A 206 -0.46 34.04 -0.28
C VAL A 206 -0.09 32.80 0.53
N LEU A 207 0.84 32.01 -0.01
CA LEU A 207 1.44 30.88 0.69
C LEU A 207 2.83 31.27 1.19
N TRP A 208 3.10 30.89 2.44
CA TRP A 208 4.40 31.13 3.08
C TRP A 208 5.01 29.85 3.64
N GLU A 209 6.34 29.82 3.71
CA GLU A 209 7.15 28.71 4.20
C GLU A 209 8.04 29.15 5.36
N ASP A 210 8.33 28.24 6.29
CA ASP A 210 9.31 28.45 7.34
C ASP A 210 10.70 28.03 6.82
N VAL A 211 11.56 29.01 6.55
CA VAL A 211 12.94 28.79 6.09
C VAL A 211 13.90 29.28 7.17
N GLU A 212 14.62 28.35 7.81
CA GLU A 212 15.60 28.66 8.88
C GLU A 212 15.04 29.51 10.04
N GLY A 213 13.73 29.39 10.32
CA GLY A 213 13.04 30.14 11.37
C GLY A 213 12.50 31.51 10.94
N ALA A 214 12.66 31.90 9.66
CA ALA A 214 12.01 33.05 9.06
C ALA A 214 10.82 32.61 8.21
N GLN A 215 9.70 33.34 8.32
CA GLN A 215 8.54 33.15 7.44
C GLN A 215 8.78 33.89 6.12
N VAL A 216 8.73 33.16 5.02
CA VAL A 216 9.01 33.67 3.67
C VAL A 216 7.86 33.33 2.75
N ASP A 217 7.32 34.32 2.06
CA ASP A 217 6.26 34.11 1.08
C ASP A 217 6.83 33.40 -0.15
N SER A 218 6.31 32.21 -0.45
CA SER A 218 6.81 31.33 -1.50
C SER A 218 5.94 31.35 -2.76
N LEU A 219 4.65 31.66 -2.63
CA LEU A 219 3.72 31.73 -3.77
C LEU A 219 2.58 32.71 -3.51
N THR A 220 2.11 33.41 -4.54
CA THR A 220 0.92 34.28 -4.44
C THR A 220 0.05 34.15 -5.69
N PHE A 221 -1.26 34.09 -5.47
CA PHE A 221 -2.31 34.15 -6.48
C PHE A 221 -2.89 35.57 -6.50
N MET A 222 -3.01 36.19 -7.66
CA MET A 222 -3.45 37.58 -7.81
C MET A 222 -4.61 37.72 -8.79
N HIS A 223 -5.67 38.40 -8.34
CA HIS A 223 -6.81 38.81 -9.16
C HIS A 223 -6.64 40.26 -9.65
N LEU A 224 -7.48 40.67 -10.60
CA LEU A 224 -7.61 42.06 -11.01
C LEU A 224 -8.69 42.74 -10.16
N ASP A 225 -8.28 43.61 -9.24
CA ASP A 225 -9.23 44.32 -8.39
C ASP A 225 -10.01 45.35 -9.22
N LYS A 226 -11.32 45.14 -9.33
CA LYS A 226 -12.28 45.99 -10.05
C LYS A 226 -13.24 46.70 -9.09
N GLY A 227 -12.93 46.74 -7.80
CA GLY A 227 -13.84 47.22 -6.76
C GLY A 227 -14.89 46.16 -6.42
N GLU A 228 -16.17 46.51 -6.55
CA GLU A 228 -17.30 45.62 -6.24
C GLU A 228 -17.57 44.58 -7.34
N GLU A 229 -17.05 44.77 -8.56
CA GLU A 229 -17.19 43.80 -9.65
C GLU A 229 -16.31 42.57 -9.37
N TYR A 230 -16.90 41.39 -9.45
CA TYR A 230 -16.20 40.12 -9.31
C TYR A 230 -15.23 39.85 -10.47
N SER A 231 -14.07 39.31 -10.14
CA SER A 231 -13.06 38.82 -11.09
C SER A 231 -12.63 37.40 -10.72
N ASP A 232 -12.00 36.68 -11.63
CA ASP A 232 -11.49 35.32 -11.33
C ASP A 232 -10.57 35.36 -10.12
N HIS A 233 -10.61 34.29 -9.29
CA HIS A 233 -9.77 34.14 -8.11
C HIS A 233 -8.32 34.57 -8.35
N HIS A 234 -7.79 34.21 -9.52
CA HIS A 234 -6.54 34.77 -9.99
C HIS A 234 -6.48 34.78 -11.52
N THR A 235 -5.70 35.72 -12.05
CA THR A 235 -5.30 35.77 -13.47
C THR A 235 -3.78 35.67 -13.63
N LEU A 236 -3.04 35.92 -12.53
CA LEU A 236 -1.60 35.77 -12.43
C LEU A 236 -1.28 35.06 -11.11
N PHE A 237 -0.36 34.11 -11.12
CA PHE A 237 0.32 33.67 -9.90
C PHE A 237 1.83 33.68 -10.08
N LEU A 238 2.53 33.99 -8.99
CA LEU A 238 3.99 34.02 -8.94
C LEU A 238 4.49 32.97 -7.96
N ASN A 239 5.54 32.25 -8.35
CA ASN A 239 6.22 31.28 -7.50
C ASN A 239 7.68 31.73 -7.29
N ARG A 240 8.13 31.74 -6.04
CA ARG A 240 9.51 32.07 -5.69
C ARG A 240 10.45 30.98 -6.18
N ALA A 241 11.45 31.36 -6.95
CA ALA A 241 12.47 30.42 -7.38
C ALA A 241 13.28 29.86 -6.20
N PRO A 242 13.66 28.57 -6.23
CA PRO A 242 14.57 28.01 -5.23
C PRO A 242 15.95 28.68 -5.29
N PRO A 243 16.77 28.56 -4.24
CA PRO A 243 18.14 29.06 -4.26
C PRO A 243 18.93 28.52 -5.47
N ASN A 244 19.76 29.37 -6.09
CA ASN A 244 20.57 29.05 -7.27
C ASN A 244 19.78 28.68 -8.54
N TYR A 245 18.58 29.24 -8.74
CA TYR A 245 17.80 29.05 -9.95
C TYR A 245 18.55 29.58 -11.19
N PRO A 246 18.69 28.77 -12.27
CA PRO A 246 19.63 29.06 -13.35
C PRO A 246 19.18 30.14 -14.33
N VAL A 247 17.90 30.53 -14.28
CA VAL A 247 17.30 31.54 -15.17
C VAL A 247 16.51 32.57 -14.36
N PRO A 248 16.40 33.82 -14.82
CA PRO A 248 15.67 34.85 -14.07
C PRO A 248 14.18 34.55 -13.89
N HIS A 249 13.55 33.91 -14.88
CA HIS A 249 12.16 33.51 -14.85
C HIS A 249 11.91 32.27 -15.71
N ARG A 250 10.83 31.53 -15.43
CA ARG A 250 10.34 30.41 -16.26
C ARG A 250 8.84 30.23 -16.10
N MET A 251 8.11 30.06 -17.20
CA MET A 251 6.68 29.74 -17.16
C MET A 251 6.44 28.46 -16.34
N HIS A 252 5.51 28.53 -15.40
CA HIS A 252 5.07 27.40 -14.61
C HIS A 252 3.96 26.66 -15.35
N HIS A 253 2.85 27.34 -15.67
CA HIS A 253 1.81 26.84 -16.58
C HIS A 253 0.93 27.99 -17.12
N CYS A 254 0.12 27.68 -18.14
CA CYS A 254 -1.03 28.47 -18.57
C CYS A 254 -2.30 27.64 -18.40
N SER A 255 -3.40 28.26 -18.01
CA SER A 255 -4.63 27.57 -17.62
C SER A 255 -5.85 28.10 -18.33
N PHE A 256 -6.66 27.18 -18.84
CA PHE A 256 -7.76 27.47 -19.74
C PHE A 256 -9.07 26.94 -19.16
N GLU A 257 -10.06 27.82 -19.06
CA GLU A 257 -11.35 27.45 -18.51
C GLU A 257 -12.11 26.57 -19.50
N VAL A 258 -12.76 25.54 -19.00
CA VAL A 258 -13.72 24.70 -19.72
C VAL A 258 -15.06 24.71 -18.98
N GLU A 259 -16.12 24.32 -19.69
CA GLU A 259 -17.49 24.51 -19.22
C GLU A 259 -17.77 23.91 -17.83
N ASP A 260 -17.38 22.65 -17.61
CA ASP A 260 -17.75 21.92 -16.40
C ASP A 260 -16.90 20.66 -16.20
N PHE A 261 -17.16 19.97 -15.08
CA PHE A 261 -16.44 18.76 -14.68
C PHE A 261 -16.58 17.58 -15.65
N ASP A 262 -17.78 17.30 -16.18
CA ASP A 262 -17.98 16.22 -17.15
C ASP A 262 -17.21 16.53 -18.44
N THR A 263 -17.23 17.79 -18.88
CA THR A 263 -16.45 18.26 -20.05
C THR A 263 -14.95 18.10 -19.83
N GLN A 264 -14.44 18.48 -18.66
CA GLN A 264 -13.03 18.34 -18.30
C GLN A 264 -12.58 16.87 -18.25
N LEU A 265 -13.34 16.00 -17.58
CA LEU A 265 -13.04 14.57 -17.52
C LEU A 265 -13.03 13.91 -18.90
N LEU A 266 -13.97 14.27 -19.77
CA LEU A 266 -14.03 13.72 -21.13
C LEU A 266 -12.90 14.25 -22.01
N GLY A 267 -12.52 15.52 -21.86
CA GLY A 267 -11.32 16.07 -22.49
C GLY A 267 -10.04 15.41 -22.01
N HIS A 268 -9.95 15.11 -20.70
CA HIS A 268 -8.83 14.39 -20.11
C HIS A 268 -8.66 13.01 -20.76
N GLU A 269 -9.74 12.23 -20.79
CA GLU A 269 -9.77 10.92 -21.43
C GLU A 269 -9.52 11.01 -22.95
N HIS A 270 -9.97 12.08 -23.60
CA HIS A 270 -9.69 12.33 -25.01
C HIS A 270 -8.19 12.50 -25.26
N LEU A 271 -7.51 13.35 -24.48
CA LEU A 271 -6.07 13.56 -24.59
C LEU A 271 -5.28 12.29 -24.26
N LEU A 272 -5.70 11.51 -23.25
CA LEU A 272 -5.11 10.19 -22.98
C LEU A 272 -5.26 9.25 -24.19
N SER A 273 -6.44 9.22 -24.83
CA SER A 273 -6.70 8.37 -26.00
C SER A 273 -5.85 8.74 -27.22
N LYS A 274 -5.38 9.98 -27.29
CA LYS A 274 -4.46 10.51 -28.31
C LYS A 274 -2.99 10.25 -28.00
N GLY A 275 -2.68 9.72 -26.81
CA GLY A 275 -1.33 9.40 -26.37
C GLY A 275 -0.56 10.58 -25.77
N TYR A 276 -1.23 11.68 -25.43
CA TYR A 276 -0.58 12.77 -24.69
C TYR A 276 -0.30 12.35 -23.24
N THR A 277 0.68 13.00 -22.63
CA THR A 277 1.13 12.66 -21.27
C THR A 277 0.61 13.68 -20.25
N PRO A 278 -0.21 13.27 -19.27
CA PRO A 278 -0.61 14.16 -18.19
C PRO A 278 0.59 14.43 -17.27
N ILE A 279 0.75 15.68 -16.84
CA ILE A 279 1.67 16.09 -15.76
C ILE A 279 1.04 15.75 -14.41
N TRP A 280 -0.26 16.02 -14.29
CA TRP A 280 -1.04 15.77 -13.09
C TRP A 280 -2.49 15.52 -13.49
N GLY A 281 -3.04 14.36 -13.13
CA GLY A 281 -4.41 14.00 -13.48
C GLY A 281 -5.46 14.81 -12.73
N VAL A 282 -6.73 14.52 -13.01
CA VAL A 282 -7.86 15.35 -12.57
C VAL A 282 -7.96 15.45 -11.05
N GLY A 283 -8.01 16.67 -10.53
CA GLY A 283 -8.06 16.99 -9.11
C GLY A 283 -8.79 18.30 -8.84
N ARG A 284 -8.86 18.71 -7.57
CA ARG A 284 -9.44 20.00 -7.15
C ARG A 284 -8.47 20.77 -6.27
N HIS A 285 -8.21 22.03 -6.61
CA HIS A 285 -7.37 22.93 -5.83
C HIS A 285 -8.05 23.38 -4.53
N ILE A 286 -7.23 23.70 -3.51
CA ILE A 286 -7.71 24.36 -2.29
C ILE A 286 -8.00 25.83 -2.59
N PHE A 287 -7.05 26.52 -3.23
CA PHE A 287 -7.14 27.95 -3.53
C PHE A 287 -7.91 28.18 -4.84
N GLY A 288 -8.91 29.06 -4.79
CA GLY A 288 -9.83 29.31 -5.90
C GLY A 288 -10.75 28.14 -6.29
N SER A 289 -10.74 27.04 -5.52
CA SER A 289 -11.58 25.84 -5.67
C SER A 289 -11.59 25.14 -7.05
N GLN A 290 -10.73 25.55 -7.98
CA GLN A 290 -10.73 25.07 -9.37
C GLN A 290 -10.54 23.54 -9.45
N ILE A 291 -11.34 22.88 -10.28
CA ILE A 291 -11.05 21.51 -10.73
C ILE A 291 -10.01 21.61 -11.84
N PHE A 292 -8.92 20.87 -11.75
CA PHE A 292 -7.78 20.97 -12.66
C PHE A 292 -7.42 19.63 -13.29
N ASP A 293 -6.75 19.68 -14.43
CA ASP A 293 -5.84 18.64 -14.92
C ASP A 293 -4.73 19.27 -15.78
N TYR A 294 -3.52 18.74 -15.65
CA TYR A 294 -2.31 19.31 -16.24
C TYR A 294 -1.74 18.41 -17.31
N TRP A 295 -1.33 19.02 -18.41
CA TRP A 295 -0.80 18.37 -19.59
C TRP A 295 0.55 18.94 -19.97
N LYS A 296 1.40 18.07 -20.52
CA LYS A 296 2.64 18.49 -21.16
C LYS A 296 2.38 18.64 -22.65
N ASP A 297 2.51 19.86 -23.16
CA ASP A 297 2.43 20.08 -24.60
C ASP A 297 3.65 19.45 -25.31
N PRO A 298 3.65 19.35 -26.65
CA PRO A 298 4.76 18.74 -27.39
C PRO A 298 6.11 19.46 -27.22
N SER A 299 6.11 20.75 -26.93
CA SER A 299 7.33 21.53 -26.64
C SER A 299 7.79 21.32 -25.18
N GLY A 300 6.93 20.76 -24.34
CA GLY A 300 7.13 20.53 -22.92
C GLY A 300 6.75 21.70 -22.01
N PHE A 301 5.91 22.63 -22.45
CA PHE A 301 5.20 23.54 -21.55
C PHE A 301 4.12 22.78 -20.76
N ALA A 302 3.85 23.23 -19.54
CA ALA A 302 2.69 22.76 -18.80
C ALA A 302 1.48 23.63 -19.16
N ILE A 303 0.38 22.98 -19.48
CA ILE A 303 -0.90 23.61 -19.81
C ILE A 303 -2.01 22.89 -19.05
N GLU A 304 -3.00 23.65 -18.59
CA GLU A 304 -4.03 23.18 -17.67
C GLU A 304 -5.42 23.44 -18.25
N HIS A 305 -6.34 22.47 -18.12
CA HIS A 305 -7.77 22.79 -18.14
C HIS A 305 -8.23 23.02 -16.71
N TYR A 306 -9.15 23.97 -16.53
CA TYR A 306 -9.86 24.10 -15.26
C TYR A 306 -11.35 24.35 -15.43
N ALA A 307 -12.13 23.98 -14.42
CA ALA A 307 -13.55 24.30 -14.29
C ALA A 307 -13.88 24.67 -12.84
N ASP A 308 -15.05 25.29 -12.62
CA ASP A 308 -15.60 25.53 -11.27
C ASP A 308 -14.67 26.39 -10.38
N GLY A 309 -14.18 27.50 -10.94
CA GLY A 309 -13.30 28.45 -10.24
C GLY A 309 -14.08 29.53 -9.48
N ASP A 310 -13.58 29.88 -8.30
CA ASP A 310 -14.13 30.97 -7.48
C ASP A 310 -13.88 32.34 -8.11
N MET A 311 -14.75 33.30 -7.79
CA MET A 311 -14.58 34.71 -8.13
C MET A 311 -14.49 35.56 -6.86
N VAL A 312 -13.64 36.58 -6.89
CA VAL A 312 -13.34 37.46 -5.75
C VAL A 312 -13.44 38.94 -6.15
N ASN A 313 -13.66 39.80 -5.17
CA ASN A 313 -13.65 41.25 -5.31
C ASN A 313 -13.06 41.92 -4.05
N VAL A 314 -13.20 43.25 -3.93
CA VAL A 314 -12.67 44.03 -2.80
C VAL A 314 -13.15 43.56 -1.40
N ASN A 315 -14.28 42.86 -1.32
CA ASN A 315 -14.84 42.34 -0.07
C ASN A 315 -14.24 40.99 0.35
N ASN A 316 -13.42 40.37 -0.50
CA ASN A 316 -12.69 39.14 -0.21
C ASN A 316 -11.24 39.50 0.17
N PRO A 317 -10.89 39.52 1.47
CA PRO A 317 -9.53 39.83 1.88
C PRO A 317 -8.55 38.74 1.46
N THR A 318 -7.28 39.13 1.24
CA THR A 318 -6.20 38.19 0.94
C THR A 318 -6.07 37.10 2.01
N GLY A 319 -6.14 35.83 1.61
CA GLY A 319 -5.84 34.68 2.44
C GLY A 319 -4.33 34.47 2.63
N TRP A 320 -3.94 33.99 3.80
CA TRP A 320 -2.54 33.76 4.17
C TRP A 320 -2.37 32.41 4.83
N GLU A 321 -1.86 31.44 4.07
CA GLU A 321 -1.77 30.05 4.50
C GLU A 321 -0.34 29.55 4.50
N LYS A 322 -0.04 28.61 5.41
CA LYS A 322 1.26 27.95 5.42
C LYS A 322 1.32 26.90 4.31
N SER A 323 2.40 26.87 3.55
CA SER A 323 2.69 25.80 2.59
C SER A 323 3.24 24.58 3.33
N ASP A 324 2.52 23.46 3.25
CA ASP A 324 2.97 22.14 3.75
C ASP A 324 3.44 21.25 2.57
N GLY A 325 3.90 21.87 1.48
CA GLY A 325 4.32 21.21 0.25
C GLY A 325 3.16 20.86 -0.69
N PRO A 326 3.32 19.90 -1.61
CA PRO A 326 2.30 19.60 -2.63
C PRO A 326 0.91 19.25 -2.07
N ALA A 327 0.83 18.75 -0.84
CA ALA A 327 -0.43 18.40 -0.17
C ALA A 327 -1.29 19.61 0.22
N SER A 328 -0.72 20.82 0.35
CA SER A 328 -1.47 22.04 0.64
C SER A 328 -2.03 22.73 -0.61
N MET A 329 -1.89 22.12 -1.80
CA MET A 329 -2.32 22.72 -3.07
C MET A 329 -3.66 22.14 -3.59
N TYR A 330 -4.13 21.01 -3.07
CA TYR A 330 -5.31 20.33 -3.62
C TYR A 330 -6.12 19.56 -2.55
N ILE A 331 -7.44 19.54 -2.71
CA ILE A 331 -8.40 18.85 -1.83
C ILE A 331 -8.44 17.35 -2.14
N TRP A 332 -8.55 17.00 -3.43
CA TRP A 332 -8.57 15.63 -3.92
C TRP A 332 -7.99 15.56 -5.34
N GLY A 333 -7.51 14.39 -5.72
CA GLY A 333 -6.81 14.18 -7.00
C GLY A 333 -5.71 13.14 -6.85
N PRO A 334 -5.11 12.67 -7.96
CA PRO A 334 -3.93 11.82 -7.90
C PRO A 334 -2.80 12.56 -7.16
N ILE A 335 -1.90 11.82 -6.50
CA ILE A 335 -0.73 12.45 -5.87
C ILE A 335 0.12 13.07 -6.97
N ARG A 336 0.48 14.35 -6.83
CA ARG A 336 1.37 15.05 -7.75
C ARG A 336 2.67 14.22 -7.91
N PRO A 337 3.04 13.78 -9.12
CA PRO A 337 4.30 13.09 -9.33
C PRO A 337 5.47 13.97 -8.86
N GLU A 338 6.32 13.46 -7.97
CA GLU A 338 7.51 14.16 -7.50
C GLU A 338 8.50 14.31 -8.66
N GLY A 339 8.42 15.43 -9.39
CA GLY A 339 9.35 15.79 -10.47
C GLY A 339 8.66 16.22 -11.76
N GLY A 340 8.54 17.53 -11.96
CA GLY A 340 8.21 18.08 -13.29
C GLY A 340 9.39 17.94 -14.26
N GLY A 341 9.43 16.86 -15.06
CA GLY A 341 10.20 16.71 -16.32
C GLY A 341 11.12 15.47 -16.44
N PRO A 342 11.54 15.08 -17.68
CA PRO A 342 10.89 14.25 -18.69
C PRO A 342 11.19 12.72 -18.62
N ALA A 343 10.27 11.91 -19.16
CA ALA A 343 10.35 10.45 -19.31
C ALA A 343 11.35 9.99 -20.40
N VAL A 344 11.71 8.68 -20.41
CA VAL A 344 12.11 7.80 -21.57
C VAL A 344 12.72 6.50 -20.98
N LEU A 345 12.50 5.25 -21.41
CA LEU A 345 11.63 4.51 -22.36
C LEU A 345 11.72 3.00 -21.94
N VAL A 346 10.86 2.06 -22.36
CA VAL A 346 10.94 1.32 -23.65
C VAL A 346 9.62 0.53 -23.88
N LEU A 347 8.81 0.92 -24.90
CA LEU A 347 8.50 0.30 -26.22
C LEU A 347 7.57 -0.95 -26.17
N THR A 348 6.51 -1.15 -26.98
CA THR A 348 5.99 -0.55 -28.23
C THR A 348 4.54 -1.04 -28.50
N PRO A 349 3.76 -0.39 -29.39
CA PRO A 349 2.34 -0.61 -29.60
C PRO A 349 2.01 -1.53 -30.80
N LEU A 350 1.00 -2.39 -30.66
CA LEU A 350 0.32 -3.04 -31.80
C LEU A 350 -0.99 -2.29 -32.09
N SER A 351 -1.05 -1.73 -33.30
CA SER A 351 -2.17 -1.05 -33.91
C SER A 351 -3.32 -2.03 -34.24
N ILE A 352 -4.55 -1.68 -33.86
CA ILE A 352 -5.78 -2.30 -34.39
C ILE A 352 -6.72 -1.15 -34.85
N PRO A 353 -7.36 -1.24 -36.04
CA PRO A 353 -8.12 -0.14 -36.64
C PRO A 353 -9.52 0.00 -36.04
N TYR A 354 -10.03 1.23 -35.96
CA TYR A 354 -11.45 1.51 -35.72
C TYR A 354 -12.31 1.09 -36.94
N PRO A 355 -13.51 0.51 -36.74
CA PRO A 355 -14.42 0.18 -37.84
C PRO A 355 -15.16 1.42 -38.36
N PRO A 356 -15.68 1.41 -39.61
CA PRO A 356 -16.43 2.53 -40.18
C PRO A 356 -17.89 2.56 -39.66
N PRO A 357 -18.60 3.69 -39.83
CA PRO A 357 -19.95 3.86 -39.28
C PRO A 357 -20.97 3.00 -40.05
N VAL A 358 -21.74 2.17 -39.34
CA VAL A 358 -22.81 1.35 -39.93
C VAL A 358 -24.13 2.12 -39.90
N GLN A 359 -24.65 2.38 -41.10
CA GLN A 359 -26.04 2.80 -41.35
C GLN A 359 -27.00 1.69 -40.94
N LEU A 360 -28.07 2.05 -40.22
CA LEU A 360 -29.20 1.17 -39.93
C LEU A 360 -30.09 1.03 -41.19
N SER A 361 -30.14 -0.16 -41.77
CA SER A 361 -31.24 -0.59 -42.65
C SER A 361 -31.68 -2.00 -42.31
N TRP A 362 -32.99 -2.19 -42.17
CA TRP A 362 -33.63 -3.43 -41.75
C TRP A 362 -33.72 -4.48 -42.87
N CYS A 363 -33.71 -5.74 -42.42
CA CYS A 363 -34.36 -6.93 -42.97
C CYS A 363 -33.64 -7.87 -43.98
N GLN A 364 -33.63 -9.14 -43.53
CA GLN A 364 -33.90 -10.41 -44.23
C GLN A 364 -32.77 -11.25 -44.90
N GLN A 365 -32.71 -12.48 -44.39
CA GLN A 365 -32.52 -13.79 -45.06
C GLN A 365 -31.13 -14.48 -45.11
N SER A 366 -31.08 -15.55 -44.30
CA SER A 366 -30.63 -16.95 -44.55
C SER A 366 -29.16 -17.34 -44.81
N SER A 367 -28.65 -18.15 -43.86
CA SER A 367 -27.82 -19.37 -43.99
C SER A 367 -26.28 -19.25 -44.11
N PRO A 368 -25.53 -20.26 -43.61
CA PRO A 368 -24.46 -20.04 -42.62
C PRO A 368 -23.04 -20.17 -43.20
N ILE A 369 -22.10 -19.40 -42.65
CA ILE A 369 -20.66 -19.60 -42.86
C ILE A 369 -20.01 -19.98 -41.53
N ASN A 370 -19.32 -21.13 -41.57
CA ASN A 370 -18.60 -21.79 -40.49
C ASN A 370 -17.89 -20.84 -39.51
N ALA A 371 -18.38 -20.82 -38.26
CA ALA A 371 -17.65 -20.29 -37.12
C ALA A 371 -16.51 -21.24 -36.73
N LYS A 372 -15.28 -20.71 -36.68
CA LYS A 372 -14.21 -21.31 -35.84
C LYS A 372 -14.67 -21.27 -34.37
N PRO A 373 -14.32 -22.27 -33.55
CA PRO A 373 -14.89 -22.41 -32.22
C PRO A 373 -14.50 -21.22 -31.34
N VAL A 374 -15.51 -20.61 -30.73
CA VAL A 374 -15.36 -19.66 -29.63
C VAL A 374 -14.45 -20.31 -28.58
N SER A 375 -13.30 -19.72 -28.29
CA SER A 375 -12.42 -20.19 -27.22
C SER A 375 -13.23 -20.22 -25.92
N ARG A 376 -13.42 -21.41 -25.36
CA ARG A 376 -14.16 -21.62 -24.11
C ARG A 376 -13.54 -20.74 -23.01
N MET A 377 -14.33 -19.81 -22.45
CA MET A 377 -13.90 -18.94 -21.36
C MET A 377 -13.31 -19.79 -20.22
N GLU A 378 -12.11 -19.45 -19.77
CA GLU A 378 -11.42 -20.20 -18.72
C GLU A 378 -12.20 -20.13 -17.39
N GLN A 379 -12.14 -21.19 -16.59
CA GLN A 379 -12.89 -21.30 -15.34
C GLN A 379 -12.04 -21.90 -14.21
N THR A 380 -12.11 -21.27 -13.04
CA THR A 380 -11.56 -21.76 -11.77
C THR A 380 -12.60 -21.60 -10.66
N GLU A 381 -12.41 -22.26 -9.53
CA GLU A 381 -13.30 -22.10 -8.39
C GLU A 381 -12.86 -20.94 -7.49
N VAL A 382 -11.55 -20.87 -7.22
CA VAL A 382 -10.91 -19.76 -6.51
C VAL A 382 -9.87 -19.11 -7.42
N LEU A 383 -9.91 -17.79 -7.52
CA LEU A 383 -8.89 -16.99 -8.19
C LEU A 383 -8.19 -16.12 -7.15
N ILE A 384 -6.87 -16.25 -7.05
CA ILE A 384 -6.03 -15.52 -6.09
C ILE A 384 -5.17 -14.53 -6.87
N ILE A 385 -5.21 -13.26 -6.49
CA ILE A 385 -4.40 -12.21 -7.12
C ILE A 385 -3.22 -11.89 -6.20
N GLY A 386 -2.00 -12.13 -6.67
CA GLY A 386 -0.76 -11.98 -5.92
C GLY A 386 -0.21 -13.30 -5.37
N ALA A 387 1.06 -13.56 -5.64
CA ALA A 387 1.84 -14.71 -5.18
C ALA A 387 2.93 -14.31 -4.18
N GLY A 388 2.60 -13.38 -3.28
CA GLY A 388 3.34 -13.19 -2.03
C GLY A 388 3.01 -14.27 -0.99
N PRO A 389 3.59 -14.22 0.23
CA PRO A 389 3.43 -15.28 1.22
C PRO A 389 1.99 -15.64 1.56
N SER A 390 1.07 -14.65 1.61
CA SER A 390 -0.34 -14.88 1.91
C SER A 390 -1.08 -15.61 0.78
N GLY A 391 -0.89 -15.17 -0.47
CA GLY A 391 -1.52 -15.78 -1.65
C GLY A 391 -0.99 -17.19 -1.93
N LEU A 392 0.33 -17.38 -1.80
CA LEU A 392 0.97 -18.69 -1.91
C LEU A 392 0.51 -19.65 -0.81
N ALA A 393 0.43 -19.21 0.44
CA ALA A 393 -0.09 -20.02 1.54
C ALA A 393 -1.55 -20.45 1.28
N LEU A 394 -2.40 -19.54 0.81
CA LEU A 394 -3.79 -19.87 0.46
C LEU A 394 -3.85 -20.91 -0.67
N GLY A 395 -3.10 -20.69 -1.75
CA GLY A 395 -3.05 -21.62 -2.88
C GLY A 395 -2.57 -23.02 -2.49
N ALA A 396 -1.56 -23.12 -1.62
CA ALA A 396 -1.05 -24.41 -1.15
C ALA A 396 -2.06 -25.14 -0.25
N LEU A 397 -2.73 -24.41 0.66
CA LEU A 397 -3.76 -25.00 1.50
C LEU A 397 -4.98 -25.47 0.69
N LEU A 398 -5.41 -24.70 -0.31
CA LEU A 398 -6.48 -25.09 -1.24
C LEU A 398 -6.07 -26.30 -2.09
N GLY A 399 -4.83 -26.34 -2.58
CA GLY A 399 -4.27 -27.49 -3.30
C GLY A 399 -4.32 -28.77 -2.47
N ARG A 400 -3.95 -28.71 -1.18
CA ARG A 400 -4.08 -29.83 -0.24
C ARG A 400 -5.52 -30.26 0.02
N MET A 401 -6.49 -29.35 -0.10
CA MET A 401 -7.93 -29.62 0.02
C MET A 401 -8.57 -30.09 -1.30
N ASN A 402 -7.76 -30.18 -2.36
CA ASN A 402 -8.16 -30.50 -3.73
C ASN A 402 -9.20 -29.51 -4.31
N VAL A 403 -9.08 -28.23 -3.95
CA VAL A 403 -9.93 -27.14 -4.47
C VAL A 403 -9.24 -26.50 -5.68
N LYS A 404 -9.97 -26.30 -6.77
CA LYS A 404 -9.40 -25.74 -8.00
C LYS A 404 -9.06 -24.26 -7.82
N ALA A 405 -7.77 -23.92 -7.86
CA ALA A 405 -7.30 -22.56 -7.65
C ALA A 405 -6.35 -22.11 -8.77
N VAL A 406 -6.46 -20.85 -9.17
CA VAL A 406 -5.49 -20.18 -10.04
C VAL A 406 -4.93 -18.98 -9.29
N ILE A 407 -3.60 -18.83 -9.29
CA ILE A 407 -2.89 -17.67 -8.75
C ILE A 407 -2.35 -16.86 -9.92
N LEU A 408 -2.74 -15.59 -10.01
CA LEU A 408 -2.18 -14.64 -10.97
C LEU A 408 -1.18 -13.73 -10.25
N GLU A 409 0.06 -13.75 -10.69
CA GLU A 409 1.14 -12.88 -10.20
C GLU A 409 1.65 -12.02 -11.36
N LYS A 410 1.77 -10.72 -11.12
CA LYS A 410 2.23 -9.76 -12.13
C LYS A 410 3.74 -9.87 -12.37
N ASP A 411 4.52 -10.22 -11.35
CA ASP A 411 5.96 -10.34 -11.46
C ASP A 411 6.33 -11.72 -12.04
N THR A 412 7.31 -11.78 -12.94
CA THR A 412 7.72 -13.05 -13.57
C THR A 412 8.46 -13.96 -12.59
N GLU A 413 9.23 -13.36 -11.69
CA GLU A 413 10.14 -14.03 -10.76
C GLU A 413 9.85 -13.63 -9.30
N VAL A 414 10.41 -14.38 -8.36
CA VAL A 414 10.38 -14.02 -6.93
C VAL A 414 11.23 -12.77 -6.72
N CYS A 415 10.72 -11.82 -5.96
CA CYS A 415 11.50 -10.64 -5.58
C CYS A 415 12.62 -11.06 -4.61
N GLU A 416 13.88 -10.89 -5.01
CA GLU A 416 15.06 -11.26 -4.19
C GLU A 416 15.25 -10.40 -2.94
N ASP A 417 14.47 -9.32 -2.81
CA ASP A 417 14.54 -8.38 -1.71
C ASP A 417 13.76 -8.89 -0.48
N PRO A 418 14.44 -9.24 0.64
CA PRO A 418 13.77 -9.76 1.82
C PRO A 418 13.13 -8.61 2.60
N ARG A 419 11.86 -8.34 2.26
CA ARG A 419 11.05 -7.26 2.85
C ARG A 419 10.67 -7.57 4.29
N GLY A 420 10.12 -8.75 4.56
CA GLY A 420 9.91 -9.28 5.90
C GLY A 420 10.96 -10.34 6.24
N ILE A 421 11.47 -10.32 7.47
CA ILE A 421 12.53 -11.24 7.91
C ILE A 421 12.14 -12.09 9.13
N VAL A 422 10.89 -12.01 9.60
CA VAL A 422 10.39 -12.77 10.75
C VAL A 422 9.07 -13.44 10.40
N VAL A 423 8.91 -14.69 10.82
CA VAL A 423 7.63 -15.40 10.90
C VAL A 423 7.47 -15.89 12.34
N ASN A 424 6.34 -15.60 12.98
CA ASN A 424 6.14 -15.83 14.41
C ASN A 424 4.88 -16.63 14.76
N GLY A 425 4.90 -17.19 15.98
CA GLY A 425 3.85 -17.97 16.60
C GLY A 425 3.28 -19.03 15.65
N ASP A 426 1.95 -19.03 15.54
CA ASP A 426 1.23 -20.01 14.74
C ASP A 426 1.61 -20.01 13.26
N ALA A 427 2.16 -18.92 12.70
CA ALA A 427 2.54 -18.95 11.28
C ALA A 427 3.68 -19.96 11.01
N VAL A 428 4.54 -20.23 12.00
CA VAL A 428 5.52 -21.32 11.92
C VAL A 428 4.80 -22.67 11.95
N ARG A 429 3.84 -22.87 12.85
CA ARG A 429 3.00 -24.08 12.92
C ARG A 429 2.21 -24.31 11.63
N ILE A 430 1.62 -23.25 11.06
CA ILE A 430 0.89 -23.28 9.78
C ILE A 430 1.82 -23.67 8.64
N SER A 431 3.11 -23.33 8.68
CA SER A 431 4.08 -23.75 7.66
C SER A 431 4.21 -25.28 7.57
N TYR A 432 4.03 -26.01 8.68
CA TYR A 432 3.94 -27.47 8.67
C TYR A 432 2.65 -27.97 8.01
N GLN A 433 1.52 -27.28 8.24
CA GLN A 433 0.26 -27.61 7.58
C GLN A 433 0.28 -27.28 6.07
N ILE A 434 0.95 -26.19 5.67
CA ILE A 434 1.21 -25.84 4.27
C ILE A 434 2.03 -26.91 3.59
N GLY A 435 3.03 -27.51 4.28
CA GLY A 435 3.90 -28.57 3.76
C GLY A 435 5.39 -28.23 3.70
N ILE A 436 5.79 -27.04 4.17
CA ILE A 436 7.18 -26.55 4.10
C ILE A 436 7.86 -26.52 5.49
N GLY A 437 7.20 -27.07 6.51
CA GLY A 437 7.65 -26.97 7.90
C GLY A 437 8.86 -27.84 8.25
N GLU A 438 8.95 -29.04 7.67
CA GLU A 438 10.10 -29.93 7.89
C GLU A 438 11.37 -29.23 7.41
N GLY A 439 12.40 -29.08 8.26
CA GLY A 439 13.66 -28.39 7.92
C GLY A 439 13.54 -26.88 7.66
N LEU A 440 12.42 -26.25 8.00
CA LEU A 440 12.18 -24.81 7.84
C LEU A 440 13.28 -23.94 8.48
N THR A 441 13.76 -24.32 9.66
CA THR A 441 14.84 -23.65 10.42
C THR A 441 16.25 -23.93 9.89
N LYS A 442 16.35 -24.65 8.76
CA LYS A 442 17.62 -24.89 8.04
C LYS A 442 17.56 -24.34 6.62
N ARG A 443 16.46 -24.54 5.89
CA ARG A 443 16.32 -24.15 4.48
C ARG A 443 15.86 -22.71 4.26
N ILE A 444 14.96 -22.23 5.11
CA ILE A 444 14.29 -20.93 4.90
C ILE A 444 14.77 -19.88 5.90
N GLY A 445 14.96 -20.29 7.15
CA GLY A 445 15.34 -19.38 8.23
C GLY A 445 16.05 -20.12 9.34
N LYS A 446 16.03 -19.53 10.54
CA LYS A 446 16.50 -20.13 11.78
C LYS A 446 15.73 -19.61 12.98
N ASP A 447 15.80 -20.30 14.10
CA ASP A 447 15.24 -19.78 15.35
C ASP A 447 15.94 -18.47 15.74
N ILE A 448 15.15 -17.49 16.20
CA ILE A 448 15.68 -16.20 16.64
C ILE A 448 16.60 -16.33 17.86
N GLY A 449 16.32 -17.29 18.74
CA GLY A 449 17.07 -17.48 19.98
C GLY A 449 16.65 -16.51 21.08
N VAL A 450 17.46 -15.47 21.26
CA VAL A 450 17.32 -14.50 22.36
C VAL A 450 17.04 -13.11 21.78
N LEU A 451 16.04 -12.42 22.34
CA LEU A 451 15.83 -11.00 22.12
C LEU A 451 16.64 -10.22 23.14
N ASN A 452 17.49 -9.31 22.71
CA ASN A 452 18.34 -8.49 23.55
C ASN A 452 17.93 -7.02 23.45
N PHE A 453 17.84 -6.34 24.58
CA PHE A 453 17.51 -4.92 24.66
C PHE A 453 18.71 -4.16 25.19
N HIS A 454 19.24 -3.25 24.37
CA HIS A 454 20.47 -2.51 24.63
C HIS A 454 20.20 -1.03 24.89
N ARG A 455 21.13 -0.40 25.61
CA ARG A 455 21.22 1.07 25.67
C ARG A 455 22.00 1.54 24.46
N GLY A 456 21.42 2.40 23.62
CA GLY A 456 22.04 2.79 22.37
C GLY A 456 22.18 1.58 21.44
N ASN A 457 23.38 1.01 21.32
CA ASN A 457 23.71 -0.01 20.32
C ASN A 457 23.95 -1.43 20.88
N PHE A 458 24.00 -2.44 19.99
CA PHE A 458 24.18 -3.84 20.39
C PHE A 458 25.59 -4.21 20.90
N ARG A 459 26.55 -3.28 20.86
CA ARG A 459 27.88 -3.46 21.46
C ARG A 459 27.88 -3.21 22.96
N GLN A 460 26.90 -2.46 23.46
CA GLN A 460 26.71 -2.29 24.89
C GLN A 460 26.06 -3.53 25.50
N PRO A 461 26.31 -3.87 26.77
CA PRO A 461 25.61 -4.96 27.44
C PRO A 461 24.09 -4.76 27.37
N ALA A 462 23.36 -5.84 27.08
CA ALA A 462 21.90 -5.81 27.14
C ALA A 462 21.46 -5.55 28.58
N PHE A 463 20.52 -4.63 28.79
CA PHE A 463 19.92 -4.41 30.11
C PHE A 463 18.79 -5.40 30.39
N MET A 464 18.31 -6.10 29.36
CA MET A 464 17.24 -7.07 29.41
C MET A 464 17.36 -8.02 28.22
N SER A 465 17.15 -9.31 28.47
CA SER A 465 17.14 -10.35 27.43
C SER A 465 15.99 -11.30 27.66
N PHE A 466 15.32 -11.71 26.57
CA PHE A 466 14.26 -12.71 26.60
C PHE A 466 14.68 -13.90 25.76
N ASP A 467 14.78 -15.05 26.41
CA ASP A 467 14.93 -16.32 25.71
C ASP A 467 13.56 -16.75 25.18
N ILE A 468 13.40 -16.72 23.86
CA ILE A 468 12.16 -17.07 23.18
C ILE A 468 12.20 -18.46 22.54
N THR A 469 13.22 -19.27 22.87
CA THR A 469 13.31 -20.69 22.50
C THR A 469 12.55 -21.60 23.47
N VAL A 470 11.88 -21.03 24.46
CA VAL A 470 10.98 -21.75 25.38
C VAL A 470 9.62 -21.88 24.75
N ASP A 471 8.94 -22.98 25.02
CA ASP A 471 7.54 -23.15 24.68
C ASP A 471 6.64 -22.27 25.56
N TRP A 472 6.13 -21.19 24.97
CA TRP A 472 5.13 -20.31 25.58
C TRP A 472 3.77 -20.38 24.85
N ALA A 473 3.72 -20.99 23.66
CA ALA A 473 2.51 -21.15 22.85
C ALA A 473 1.94 -22.58 22.91
N GLU A 474 2.54 -23.46 23.72
CA GLU A 474 2.24 -24.89 23.83
C GLU A 474 2.21 -25.56 22.45
N GLN A 475 3.26 -25.30 21.68
CA GLN A 475 3.48 -25.87 20.36
C GLN A 475 4.84 -26.56 20.31
N ALA A 476 4.91 -27.72 19.67
CA ALA A 476 6.13 -28.54 19.64
C ALA A 476 7.24 -27.98 18.74
N VAL A 477 6.90 -27.02 17.87
CA VAL A 477 7.81 -26.39 16.89
C VAL A 477 8.25 -25.00 17.32
N SER A 478 9.31 -24.47 16.68
CA SER A 478 9.84 -23.12 16.97
C SER A 478 8.76 -22.04 16.99
N ASN A 479 8.83 -21.16 17.98
CA ASN A 479 7.89 -20.06 18.15
C ASN A 479 8.18 -18.87 17.24
N ASN A 480 9.44 -18.66 16.83
CA ASN A 480 9.83 -17.52 16.01
C ASN A 480 11.01 -17.88 15.14
N VAL A 481 10.89 -17.61 13.85
CA VAL A 481 11.93 -17.88 12.87
C VAL A 481 12.31 -16.59 12.18
N THR A 482 13.60 -16.23 12.21
CA THR A 482 14.13 -15.24 11.27
C THR A 482 14.38 -15.91 9.94
N GLN A 483 13.72 -15.43 8.90
CA GLN A 483 13.59 -16.11 7.62
C GLN A 483 14.04 -15.22 6.46
N PHE A 484 14.45 -15.86 5.37
CA PHE A 484 14.73 -15.21 4.10
C PHE A 484 13.50 -15.34 3.19
N GLN A 485 12.76 -14.25 3.02
CA GLN A 485 11.44 -14.26 2.36
C GLN A 485 11.46 -14.89 0.97
N PRO A 486 12.48 -14.64 0.12
CA PRO A 486 12.55 -15.31 -1.18
C PRO A 486 12.60 -16.83 -1.08
N ASN A 487 13.31 -17.41 -0.10
CA ASN A 487 13.32 -18.86 0.10
C ASN A 487 11.94 -19.36 0.54
N TYR A 488 11.26 -18.61 1.41
CA TYR A 488 9.90 -18.95 1.86
C TYR A 488 8.92 -19.01 0.67
N GLU A 489 8.95 -18.02 -0.22
CA GLU A 489 8.12 -17.99 -1.42
C GLU A 489 8.49 -19.09 -2.43
N ARG A 490 9.80 -19.33 -2.67
CA ARG A 490 10.25 -20.40 -3.58
C ARG A 490 9.84 -21.79 -3.14
N GLU A 491 9.94 -22.09 -1.85
CA GLU A 491 9.56 -23.41 -1.32
C GLU A 491 8.05 -23.65 -1.51
N ILE A 492 7.20 -22.65 -1.28
CA ILE A 492 5.76 -22.80 -1.55
C ILE A 492 5.50 -22.89 -3.05
N ARG A 493 6.15 -22.07 -3.90
CA ARG A 493 6.02 -22.15 -5.36
C ARG A 493 6.43 -23.52 -5.91
N ALA A 494 7.48 -24.12 -5.35
CA ALA A 494 7.90 -25.47 -5.70
C ALA A 494 6.83 -26.50 -5.30
N LEU A 495 6.32 -26.39 -4.07
CA LEU A 495 5.25 -27.26 -3.56
C LEU A 495 3.96 -27.16 -4.40
N LEU A 496 3.60 -25.96 -4.88
CA LEU A 496 2.39 -25.79 -5.72
C LEU A 496 2.40 -26.67 -6.97
N LYS A 497 3.57 -27.01 -7.51
CA LYS A 497 3.71 -27.90 -8.68
C LYS A 497 3.25 -29.33 -8.41
N GLU A 498 3.18 -29.73 -7.14
CA GLU A 498 2.67 -31.05 -6.72
C GLU A 498 1.14 -31.10 -6.70
N PHE A 499 0.45 -29.96 -6.78
CA PHE A 499 -1.00 -29.88 -6.75
C PHE A 499 -1.59 -29.65 -8.15
N PRO A 500 -2.16 -30.68 -8.81
CA PRO A 500 -2.74 -30.52 -10.15
C PRO A 500 -3.97 -29.59 -10.17
N THR A 501 -4.56 -29.32 -9.00
CA THR A 501 -5.68 -28.41 -8.81
C THR A 501 -5.26 -26.96 -8.61
N CYS A 502 -3.97 -26.66 -8.44
CA CYS A 502 -3.48 -25.31 -8.22
C CYS A 502 -2.52 -24.90 -9.34
N GLU A 503 -2.82 -23.78 -10.00
CA GLU A 503 -2.00 -23.26 -11.08
C GLU A 503 -1.46 -21.88 -10.72
N LEU A 504 -0.14 -21.71 -10.70
CA LEU A 504 0.51 -20.40 -10.57
C LEU A 504 0.88 -19.88 -11.96
N ARG A 505 0.38 -18.69 -12.31
CA ARG A 505 0.70 -17.98 -13.55
C ARG A 505 1.40 -16.66 -13.21
N THR A 506 2.64 -16.54 -13.63
CA THR A 506 3.46 -15.33 -13.44
C THR A 506 3.38 -14.41 -14.67
N GLY A 507 3.82 -13.16 -14.56
CA GLY A 507 3.69 -12.16 -15.62
C GLY A 507 2.23 -11.84 -16.01
N CYS A 508 1.28 -12.09 -15.12
CA CYS A 508 -0.15 -11.91 -15.34
C CYS A 508 -0.68 -10.71 -14.52
N GLU A 509 -0.99 -9.60 -15.19
CA GLU A 509 -1.50 -8.39 -14.52
C GLU A 509 -3.03 -8.29 -14.61
N VAL A 510 -3.70 -8.24 -13.46
CA VAL A 510 -5.16 -8.09 -13.41
C VAL A 510 -5.56 -6.63 -13.65
N VAL A 511 -6.50 -6.43 -14.58
CA VAL A 511 -6.91 -5.08 -15.04
C VAL A 511 -8.41 -4.81 -14.86
N SER A 512 -9.26 -5.84 -14.80
CA SER A 512 -10.71 -5.66 -14.67
C SER A 512 -11.38 -6.77 -13.88
N ARG A 513 -12.51 -6.44 -13.26
CA ARG A 513 -13.42 -7.36 -12.57
C ARG A 513 -14.85 -6.99 -12.90
N GLU A 514 -15.67 -7.99 -13.20
CA GLU A 514 -17.11 -7.86 -13.40
C GLU A 514 -17.84 -8.98 -12.65
N GLU A 515 -19.03 -8.71 -12.13
CA GLU A 515 -19.90 -9.72 -11.52
C GLU A 515 -21.01 -10.10 -12.50
N VAL A 516 -21.10 -11.37 -12.88
CA VAL A 516 -22.06 -11.90 -13.86
C VAL A 516 -22.65 -13.21 -13.31
N ASP A 517 -23.97 -13.32 -13.22
CA ASP A 517 -24.69 -14.55 -12.85
C ASP A 517 -24.16 -15.27 -11.59
N ASN A 518 -23.94 -14.53 -10.49
CA ASN A 518 -23.35 -15.04 -9.25
C ASN A 518 -21.92 -15.61 -9.41
N GLN A 519 -21.19 -15.20 -10.43
CA GLN A 519 -19.77 -15.49 -10.64
C GLN A 519 -19.01 -14.20 -10.90
N THR A 520 -17.71 -14.20 -10.64
CA THR A 520 -16.83 -13.06 -10.91
C THR A 520 -16.03 -13.36 -12.17
N VAL A 521 -16.06 -12.46 -13.16
CA VAL A 521 -15.21 -12.52 -14.36
C VAL A 521 -14.06 -11.55 -14.17
N VAL A 522 -12.83 -12.05 -14.27
CA VAL A 522 -11.61 -11.26 -14.09
C VAL A 522 -10.84 -11.21 -15.39
N GLY A 523 -10.56 -9.99 -15.86
CA GLY A 523 -9.72 -9.72 -17.02
C GLY A 523 -8.28 -9.46 -16.60
N TYR A 524 -7.33 -10.09 -17.26
CA TYR A 524 -5.90 -9.93 -17.02
C TYR A 524 -5.10 -9.87 -18.32
N ILE A 525 -3.95 -9.22 -18.28
CA ILE A 525 -2.96 -9.20 -19.35
C ILE A 525 -1.96 -10.32 -19.07
N ALA A 526 -1.82 -11.25 -20.01
CA ALA A 526 -0.88 -12.37 -19.93
C ALA A 526 0.55 -11.92 -20.36
N PRO A 527 1.59 -12.75 -20.13
CA PRO A 527 2.97 -12.39 -20.47
C PRO A 527 3.21 -12.10 -21.96
N ASP A 528 2.36 -12.62 -22.84
CA ASP A 528 2.37 -12.39 -24.28
C ASP A 528 1.67 -11.08 -24.70
N GLY A 529 1.21 -10.27 -23.73
CA GLY A 529 0.45 -9.04 -23.94
C GLY A 529 -1.04 -9.26 -24.26
N SER A 530 -1.49 -10.51 -24.39
CA SER A 530 -2.90 -10.81 -24.69
C SER A 530 -3.79 -10.55 -23.48
N LYS A 531 -4.95 -9.92 -23.72
CA LYS A 531 -6.00 -9.80 -22.71
C LYS A 531 -6.81 -11.09 -22.65
N ARG A 532 -6.84 -11.73 -21.48
CA ARG A 532 -7.56 -12.97 -21.21
C ARG A 532 -8.59 -12.75 -20.10
N PHE A 533 -9.56 -13.66 -20.03
CA PHE A 533 -10.64 -13.61 -19.05
C PHE A 533 -10.79 -14.96 -18.38
N ILE A 534 -10.88 -14.95 -17.06
CA ILE A 534 -11.14 -16.12 -16.25
C ILE A 534 -12.39 -15.89 -15.40
N ARG A 535 -13.29 -16.86 -15.43
CA ARG A 535 -14.47 -16.86 -14.57
C ARG A 535 -14.17 -17.63 -13.28
N THR A 536 -14.58 -17.08 -12.15
CA THR A 536 -14.36 -17.66 -10.83
C THR A 536 -15.59 -17.57 -9.94
N THR A 537 -15.73 -18.51 -9.01
CA THR A 537 -16.76 -18.46 -7.96
C THR A 537 -16.34 -17.52 -6.83
N TRP A 538 -15.03 -17.45 -6.56
CA TRP A 538 -14.44 -16.64 -5.50
C TRP A 538 -13.19 -15.92 -5.98
N LEU A 539 -13.07 -14.65 -5.64
CA LEU A 539 -11.89 -13.82 -5.90
C LEU A 539 -11.21 -13.45 -4.58
N VAL A 540 -9.90 -13.62 -4.48
CA VAL A 540 -9.13 -13.25 -3.28
C VAL A 540 -7.99 -12.32 -3.67
N GLY A 541 -8.00 -11.10 -3.14
CA GLY A 541 -6.90 -10.15 -3.21
C GLY A 541 -5.84 -10.45 -2.15
N ALA A 542 -4.66 -10.88 -2.60
CA ALA A 542 -3.44 -11.08 -1.82
C ALA A 542 -2.26 -10.28 -2.43
N ASP A 543 -2.57 -9.22 -3.17
CA ASP A 543 -1.71 -8.41 -4.04
C ASP A 543 -1.06 -7.21 -3.32
N GLY A 544 -1.04 -7.27 -2.00
CA GLY A 544 -0.29 -6.37 -1.13
C GLY A 544 -0.89 -4.97 -0.93
N LYS A 545 -0.15 -4.10 -0.24
CA LYS A 545 -0.61 -2.76 0.19
C LYS A 545 -1.12 -1.89 -0.95
N ARG A 546 -0.59 -2.06 -2.16
CA ARG A 546 -0.95 -1.28 -3.36
C ARG A 546 -1.78 -2.10 -4.37
N GLY A 547 -2.30 -3.24 -3.95
CA GLY A 547 -3.04 -4.19 -4.77
C GLY A 547 -4.24 -3.58 -5.51
N VAL A 548 -4.46 -4.06 -6.73
CA VAL A 548 -5.57 -3.69 -7.61
C VAL A 548 -6.91 -4.14 -7.03
N VAL A 549 -6.96 -5.30 -6.35
CA VAL A 549 -8.23 -5.87 -5.88
C VAL A 549 -8.91 -4.94 -4.87
N ARG A 550 -8.17 -4.46 -3.86
CA ARG A 550 -8.74 -3.46 -2.95
C ARG A 550 -8.97 -2.14 -3.67
N LYS A 551 -7.92 -1.56 -4.24
CA LYS A 551 -7.92 -0.15 -4.69
C LYS A 551 -8.88 0.12 -5.85
N LYS A 552 -8.95 -0.79 -6.83
CA LYS A 552 -9.78 -0.57 -8.02
C LYS A 552 -11.14 -1.24 -7.91
N PHE A 553 -11.24 -2.39 -7.23
CA PHE A 553 -12.48 -3.18 -7.26
C PHE A 553 -13.35 -3.03 -6.01
N LEU A 554 -12.75 -2.87 -4.83
CA LEU A 554 -13.51 -2.86 -3.57
C LEU A 554 -13.65 -1.48 -2.94
N GLU A 555 -12.70 -0.55 -3.15
CA GLU A 555 -12.84 0.85 -2.70
C GLU A 555 -14.09 1.53 -3.28
N PRO A 556 -14.43 1.38 -4.58
CA PRO A 556 -15.71 1.88 -5.12
C PRO A 556 -16.95 1.22 -4.51
N GLU A 557 -16.84 0.01 -3.98
CA GLU A 557 -17.91 -0.68 -3.25
C GLU A 557 -17.94 -0.32 -1.75
N GLY A 558 -17.09 0.63 -1.32
CA GLY A 558 -17.01 1.14 0.04
C GLY A 558 -16.12 0.32 0.99
N VAL A 559 -15.25 -0.54 0.47
CA VAL A 559 -14.21 -1.23 1.27
C VAL A 559 -12.96 -0.37 1.26
N ARG A 560 -12.62 0.25 2.39
CA ARG A 560 -11.48 1.17 2.49
C ARG A 560 -10.61 0.80 3.67
N GLN A 561 -9.32 1.13 3.57
CA GLN A 561 -8.43 1.07 4.74
C GLN A 561 -8.70 2.25 5.67
N GLU A 562 -8.93 1.93 6.94
CA GLU A 562 -9.12 2.85 8.05
C GLU A 562 -7.96 2.72 9.04
N ASP A 563 -7.85 3.74 9.90
CA ASP A 563 -6.94 3.67 11.04
C ASP A 563 -7.41 2.63 12.05
N GLY A 564 -6.45 1.90 12.60
CA GLY A 564 -6.72 1.02 13.73
C GLY A 564 -6.93 1.79 15.03
N ALA A 565 -7.30 1.07 16.08
CA ALA A 565 -7.42 1.64 17.44
C ALA A 565 -6.13 2.28 17.96
N TRP A 566 -4.98 1.93 17.38
CA TRP A 566 -3.72 2.63 17.58
C TRP A 566 -3.11 3.00 16.23
N THR A 567 -2.88 4.29 16.05
CA THR A 567 -2.24 4.85 14.86
C THR A 567 -0.74 4.97 15.06
N TYR A 568 0.00 4.55 14.05
CA TYR A 568 1.44 4.78 13.95
C TYR A 568 1.74 5.16 12.52
N VAL A 569 2.53 6.22 12.35
CA VAL A 569 3.14 6.59 11.08
C VAL A 569 4.60 6.92 11.39
N GLY A 570 5.52 6.25 10.70
CA GLY A 570 6.94 6.48 10.91
C GLY A 570 7.76 5.92 9.76
N THR A 571 8.80 6.66 9.37
CA THR A 571 9.74 6.23 8.33
C THR A 571 10.96 5.61 8.98
N TRP A 572 11.35 4.43 8.49
CA TRP A 572 12.54 3.71 8.93
C TRP A 572 13.38 3.34 7.71
N VAL A 573 14.69 3.40 7.85
CA VAL A 573 15.58 2.79 6.86
C VAL A 573 15.80 1.35 7.25
N ALA A 574 15.58 0.42 6.32
CA ALA A 574 15.94 -0.98 6.51
C ALA A 574 17.11 -1.34 5.59
N ALA A 575 18.24 -1.66 6.22
CA ALA A 575 19.46 -2.14 5.58
C ALA A 575 19.58 -3.66 5.72
N ASN A 576 19.64 -4.34 4.58
CA ASN A 576 19.97 -5.76 4.49
C ASN A 576 21.40 -5.91 4.03
N LEU A 577 22.20 -6.62 4.82
CA LEU A 577 23.61 -6.86 4.55
C LEU A 577 23.84 -8.35 4.32
N LYS A 578 24.81 -8.64 3.46
CA LYS A 578 25.39 -9.96 3.27
C LYS A 578 26.85 -9.90 3.74
N ILE A 579 27.15 -10.70 4.75
CA ILE A 579 28.45 -10.75 5.41
C ILE A 579 29.23 -11.95 4.90
N THR A 580 30.46 -11.71 4.47
CA THR A 580 31.47 -12.73 4.20
C THR A 580 32.48 -12.73 5.34
N ASN A 581 32.85 -13.90 5.86
CA ASN A 581 33.80 -13.95 6.98
C ASN A 581 35.22 -13.69 6.46
N PRO A 582 35.98 -12.76 7.06
CA PRO A 582 37.40 -12.64 6.74
C PRO A 582 38.16 -13.88 7.23
N THR A 583 39.18 -14.26 6.48
CA THR A 583 40.05 -15.41 6.79
C THR A 583 41.51 -14.98 6.89
N PRO A 584 42.41 -15.78 7.50
CA PRO A 584 43.85 -15.50 7.48
C PRO A 584 44.44 -15.34 6.08
N GLU A 585 43.85 -15.98 5.06
CA GLU A 585 44.31 -15.90 3.67
C GLU A 585 43.81 -14.63 2.97
N SER A 586 42.54 -14.26 3.16
CA SER A 586 41.96 -13.06 2.55
C SER A 586 42.40 -11.76 3.24
N HIS A 587 42.55 -11.81 4.57
CA HIS A 587 42.86 -10.66 5.42
C HIS A 587 43.99 -10.99 6.42
N PRO A 588 45.23 -11.26 5.95
CA PRO A 588 46.32 -11.74 6.79
C PRO A 588 46.73 -10.75 7.89
N ALA A 589 46.51 -9.45 7.67
CA ALA A 589 46.85 -8.39 8.60
C ALA A 589 45.81 -8.20 9.74
N PHE A 590 44.69 -8.93 9.74
CA PHE A 590 43.63 -8.71 10.72
C PHE A 590 44.11 -9.06 12.15
N PRO A 591 43.98 -8.14 13.14
CA PRO A 591 44.67 -8.28 14.43
C PRO A 591 44.31 -9.53 15.26
N LEU A 592 43.08 -10.05 15.11
CA LEU A 592 42.60 -11.15 15.95
C LEU A 592 43.19 -12.52 15.58
N TRP A 593 43.79 -12.68 14.40
CA TRP A 593 44.49 -13.92 14.03
C TRP A 593 45.68 -14.21 14.93
N LYS A 594 46.41 -13.16 15.33
CA LYS A 594 47.54 -13.26 16.28
C LYS A 594 47.11 -13.70 17.68
N LEU A 595 45.82 -13.57 18.00
CA LEU A 595 45.22 -14.01 19.26
C LEU A 595 44.56 -15.39 19.15
N GLY A 596 44.67 -16.07 17.99
CA GLY A 596 44.13 -17.41 17.77
C GLY A 596 42.62 -17.45 17.51
N TYR A 597 42.00 -16.32 17.15
CA TYR A 597 40.57 -16.31 16.79
C TYR A 597 40.34 -17.04 15.46
N THR A 598 39.25 -17.80 15.38
CA THR A 598 38.78 -18.37 14.11
C THR A 598 37.91 -17.37 13.34
N PRO A 599 37.72 -17.54 12.01
CA PRO A 599 36.78 -16.72 11.23
C PRO A 599 35.37 -16.65 11.83
N ASP A 600 34.85 -17.77 12.35
CA ASP A 600 33.54 -17.82 12.99
C ASP A 600 33.50 -17.07 14.32
N GLN A 601 34.58 -17.13 15.11
CA GLN A 601 34.69 -16.34 16.34
C GLN A 601 34.75 -14.85 16.03
N VAL A 602 35.48 -14.45 14.99
CA VAL A 602 35.48 -13.05 14.52
C VAL A 602 34.07 -12.64 14.08
N HIS A 603 33.39 -13.46 13.28
CA HIS A 603 32.01 -13.18 12.89
C HIS A 603 31.09 -13.04 14.11
N ASP A 604 31.14 -13.97 15.07
CA ASP A 604 30.31 -13.92 16.28
C ASP A 604 30.60 -12.70 17.17
N VAL A 605 31.85 -12.21 17.18
CA VAL A 605 32.24 -10.95 17.83
C VAL A 605 31.58 -9.76 17.15
N PHE A 606 31.64 -9.64 15.82
CA PHE A 606 31.17 -8.45 15.12
C PHE A 606 29.67 -8.43 14.85
N TRP A 607 29.06 -9.60 14.72
CA TRP A 607 27.67 -9.77 14.31
C TRP A 607 26.95 -10.66 15.32
N PRO A 608 26.68 -10.23 16.56
CA PRO A 608 26.27 -11.12 17.65
C PRO A 608 25.02 -11.97 17.37
N LYS A 609 24.89 -13.09 18.08
CA LYS A 609 23.71 -13.99 18.00
C LYS A 609 22.50 -13.36 18.70
N GLY A 610 21.31 -13.77 18.28
CA GLY A 610 20.05 -13.22 18.75
C GLY A 610 19.56 -12.06 17.88
N PHE A 611 18.55 -11.37 18.39
CA PHE A 611 17.99 -10.17 17.78
C PHE A 611 18.08 -9.02 18.78
N HIS A 612 18.51 -7.85 18.32
CA HIS A 612 18.95 -6.74 19.15
C HIS A 612 18.05 -5.54 18.94
N PHE A 613 17.34 -5.14 19.98
CA PHE A 613 16.59 -3.90 20.05
C PHE A 613 17.46 -2.84 20.73
N CYS A 614 17.68 -1.75 20.02
CA CYS A 614 18.64 -0.72 20.36
C CYS A 614 17.85 0.54 20.74
N ASN A 615 17.67 0.73 22.06
CA ASN A 615 16.96 1.87 22.60
C ASN A 615 17.95 3.03 22.77
N ASP A 616 18.09 3.78 21.69
CA ASP A 616 18.77 5.07 21.67
C ASP A 616 17.74 6.18 21.83
N SER A 617 18.00 7.14 22.73
CA SER A 617 17.08 8.24 23.02
C SER A 617 16.87 9.19 21.84
N GLN A 618 17.82 9.23 20.90
CA GLN A 618 17.75 10.02 19.68
C GLN A 618 17.24 9.19 18.51
N ARG A 619 17.75 7.96 18.33
CA ARG A 619 17.46 7.15 17.13
C ARG A 619 17.25 5.66 17.42
N PRO A 620 16.02 5.25 17.76
CA PRO A 620 15.67 3.84 17.89
C PRO A 620 16.13 2.99 16.70
N SER A 621 16.71 1.83 16.98
CA SER A 621 17.13 0.90 15.94
C SER A 621 16.92 -0.57 16.35
N VAL A 622 16.94 -1.46 15.37
CA VAL A 622 16.88 -2.92 15.57
C VAL A 622 17.89 -3.60 14.68
N SER A 623 18.47 -4.72 15.12
CA SER A 623 19.44 -5.45 14.31
C SER A 623 19.46 -6.93 14.62
N GLY A 624 19.81 -7.76 13.64
CA GLY A 624 20.03 -9.16 13.91
C GLY A 624 20.27 -9.99 12.68
N ARG A 625 20.74 -11.22 12.92
CA ARG A 625 20.97 -12.19 11.86
C ARG A 625 19.63 -12.77 11.37
N PHE A 626 19.47 -12.94 10.06
CA PHE A 626 18.29 -13.58 9.48
C PHE A 626 18.65 -14.62 8.40
N GLY A 627 17.64 -15.31 7.88
CA GLY A 627 17.82 -16.36 6.88
C GLY A 627 18.44 -17.65 7.43
N PRO A 628 18.77 -18.60 6.53
CA PRO A 628 19.35 -19.89 6.88
C PRO A 628 20.61 -19.79 7.75
N PRO A 629 20.91 -20.79 8.60
CA PRO A 629 22.18 -20.86 9.32
C PRO A 629 23.38 -20.77 8.36
N GLY A 630 24.41 -20.00 8.72
CA GLY A 630 25.60 -19.81 7.89
C GLY A 630 25.43 -18.90 6.66
N SER A 631 24.22 -18.37 6.40
CA SER A 631 23.98 -17.53 5.23
C SER A 631 24.62 -16.14 5.28
N GLY A 632 25.11 -15.68 6.43
CA GLY A 632 25.74 -14.36 6.57
C GLY A 632 24.78 -13.17 6.42
N PHE A 633 23.46 -13.36 6.40
CA PHE A 633 22.53 -12.22 6.30
C PHE A 633 22.33 -11.49 7.63
N TRP A 634 22.38 -10.16 7.57
CA TRP A 634 22.19 -9.26 8.71
C TRP A 634 21.22 -8.13 8.36
N ARG A 635 20.28 -7.84 9.27
CA ARG A 635 19.36 -6.70 9.16
C ARG A 635 19.81 -5.62 10.13
N HIS A 636 19.78 -4.37 9.69
CA HIS A 636 19.81 -3.20 10.56
C HIS A 636 18.68 -2.25 10.13
N GLU A 637 17.79 -1.89 11.04
CA GLU A 637 16.77 -0.86 10.79
C GLU A 637 16.88 0.27 11.81
N TYR A 638 16.70 1.51 11.38
CA TYR A 638 16.72 2.69 12.25
C TYR A 638 15.64 3.70 11.85
N SER A 639 15.14 4.45 12.83
CA SER A 639 14.16 5.51 12.58
C SER A 639 14.79 6.66 11.79
N VAL A 640 14.04 7.18 10.83
CA VAL A 640 14.40 8.43 10.13
C VAL A 640 13.94 9.59 11.00
N GLU A 641 14.87 10.49 11.30
CA GLU A 641 14.62 11.71 12.07
C GLU A 641 14.45 12.91 11.12
N PRO A 642 13.70 13.97 11.50
CA PRO A 642 13.46 15.14 10.64
C PRO A 642 14.72 15.85 10.14
N THR A 643 15.84 15.69 10.87
CA THR A 643 17.15 16.26 10.53
C THR A 643 17.92 15.44 9.50
N ASP A 644 17.41 14.27 9.11
CA ASP A 644 18.14 13.36 8.24
C ASP A 644 18.02 13.75 6.76
N CYS A 645 19.16 13.81 6.07
CA CYS A 645 19.21 13.93 4.62
C CYS A 645 19.01 12.55 3.97
N MET A 646 17.95 12.41 3.16
CA MET A 646 17.61 11.16 2.47
C MET A 646 18.15 11.07 1.03
N ASP A 647 18.94 12.05 0.59
CA ASP A 647 19.51 12.09 -0.77
C ASP A 647 20.49 10.94 -1.01
N ASN A 648 21.27 10.55 0.02
CA ASN A 648 22.16 9.39 0.00
C ASN A 648 21.99 8.52 1.26
N VAL A 649 20.97 7.66 1.23
CA VAL A 649 20.56 6.79 2.34
C VAL A 649 21.69 5.84 2.77
N GLU A 650 22.48 5.34 1.83
CA GLU A 650 23.56 4.39 2.15
C GLU A 650 24.73 5.09 2.87
N GLU A 651 25.14 6.27 2.43
CA GLU A 651 26.18 7.05 3.10
C GLU A 651 25.77 7.39 4.54
N GLN A 652 24.53 7.83 4.73
CA GLN A 652 23.98 8.09 6.05
C GLN A 652 23.97 6.82 6.92
N PHE A 653 23.53 5.68 6.37
CA PHE A 653 23.58 4.40 7.05
C PHE A 653 25.00 4.08 7.53
N TRP A 654 26.02 4.27 6.69
CA TRP A 654 27.41 4.02 7.09
C TRP A 654 27.94 5.00 8.12
N GLY A 655 27.53 6.27 8.07
CA GLY A 655 27.84 7.26 9.11
C GLY A 655 27.33 6.84 10.49
N LEU A 656 26.14 6.20 10.54
CA LEU A 656 25.50 5.75 11.78
C LEU A 656 25.99 4.37 12.25
N PHE A 657 26.07 3.41 11.32
CA PHE A 657 26.35 2.01 11.60
C PHE A 657 27.84 1.66 11.57
N GLY A 658 28.64 2.34 10.74
CA GLY A 658 30.08 2.10 10.58
C GLY A 658 30.86 2.14 11.90
N PRO A 659 30.62 3.10 12.81
CA PRO A 659 31.27 3.12 14.12
C PRO A 659 31.03 1.85 14.97
N TRP A 660 29.93 1.12 14.73
CA TRP A 660 29.61 -0.10 15.49
C TRP A 660 30.46 -1.28 15.02
N MET A 661 31.12 -1.18 13.87
CA MET A 661 32.07 -2.18 13.35
C MET A 661 33.51 -1.96 13.83
N LYS A 662 33.73 -1.02 14.76
CA LYS A 662 35.02 -0.72 15.37
C LYS A 662 35.01 -1.10 16.85
N ILE A 663 36.01 -1.87 17.30
CA ILE A 663 36.14 -2.34 18.68
C ILE A 663 37.54 -2.00 19.19
N ALA A 664 37.64 -1.51 20.43
CA ALA A 664 38.94 -1.25 21.05
C ALA A 664 39.71 -2.56 21.25
N GLY A 665 40.98 -2.59 20.85
CA GLY A 665 41.86 -3.75 20.97
C GLY A 665 42.00 -4.25 22.41
N SER A 666 41.96 -3.33 23.38
CA SER A 666 41.93 -3.64 24.82
C SER A 666 40.79 -4.55 25.25
N THR A 667 39.69 -4.62 24.49
CA THR A 667 38.57 -5.55 24.72
C THR A 667 38.97 -7.01 24.50
N PHE A 668 39.95 -7.27 23.63
CA PHE A 668 40.41 -8.62 23.29
C PHE A 668 41.69 -9.01 24.02
N SER A 669 42.64 -8.07 24.14
CA SER A 669 43.93 -8.32 24.79
C SER A 669 44.59 -7.02 25.21
N LYS A 670 45.27 -7.05 26.36
CA LYS A 670 46.12 -5.93 26.83
C LYS A 670 47.21 -5.59 25.82
N THR A 671 47.70 -6.57 25.05
CA THR A 671 48.76 -6.40 24.05
C THR A 671 48.32 -5.55 22.85
N LEU A 672 47.02 -5.55 22.51
CA LEU A 672 46.50 -4.72 21.42
C LEU A 672 46.30 -3.25 21.84
N GLY A 673 46.30 -2.96 23.15
CA GLY A 673 46.30 -1.60 23.70
C GLY A 673 45.22 -0.70 23.08
N LYS A 674 45.65 0.43 22.51
CA LYS A 674 44.79 1.46 21.88
C LYS A 674 44.44 1.18 20.41
N THR A 675 44.85 0.04 19.85
CA THR A 675 44.54 -0.32 18.45
C THR A 675 43.03 -0.42 18.27
N ILE A 676 42.50 0.08 17.15
CA ILE A 676 41.10 -0.14 16.76
C ILE A 676 41.04 -1.37 15.86
N VAL A 677 40.27 -2.38 16.27
CA VAL A 677 39.97 -3.56 15.47
C VAL A 677 38.67 -3.29 14.72
N GLU A 678 38.77 -3.09 13.41
CA GLU A 678 37.62 -2.79 12.54
C GLU A 678 37.31 -3.98 11.63
N PHE A 679 36.04 -4.38 11.54
CA PHE A 679 35.63 -5.43 10.61
C PHE A 679 35.86 -4.96 9.16
N PRO A 680 36.49 -5.78 8.29
CA PRO A 680 36.78 -5.35 6.91
C PRO A 680 35.51 -4.94 6.16
N ARG A 681 35.53 -3.74 5.56
CA ARG A 681 34.34 -3.14 4.92
C ARG A 681 33.94 -3.88 3.63
N ASP A 682 34.91 -4.41 2.90
CA ASP A 682 34.77 -5.22 1.69
C ASP A 682 34.14 -6.59 1.97
N CYS A 683 34.18 -7.06 3.21
CA CYS A 683 33.43 -8.24 3.67
C CYS A 683 31.93 -7.96 3.91
N ILE A 684 31.45 -6.74 3.69
CA ILE A 684 30.04 -6.35 3.91
C ILE A 684 29.42 -5.87 2.59
N GLU A 685 28.53 -6.67 2.03
CA GLU A 685 27.73 -6.27 0.86
C GLU A 685 26.38 -5.70 1.33
N VAL A 686 26.00 -4.53 0.79
CA VAL A 686 24.67 -3.94 1.02
C VAL A 686 23.72 -4.48 -0.05
N ILE A 687 22.87 -5.43 0.33
CA ILE A 687 21.83 -5.99 -0.55
C ILE A 687 20.71 -4.95 -0.78
N ARG A 688 20.42 -4.18 0.26
CA ARG A 688 19.42 -3.10 0.25
C ARG A 688 19.72 -2.10 1.34
N CYS A 689 19.48 -0.82 1.07
CA CYS A 689 19.37 0.24 2.09
C CYS A 689 18.35 1.28 1.61
N ARG A 690 17.12 1.27 2.12
CA ARG A 690 16.04 2.17 1.65
C ARG A 690 15.08 2.58 2.77
N PRO A 691 14.52 3.80 2.74
CA PRO A 691 13.50 4.24 3.66
C PRO A 691 12.15 3.58 3.35
N PHE A 692 11.37 3.36 4.40
CA PHE A 692 10.02 2.81 4.36
C PHE A 692 9.13 3.50 5.37
N THR A 693 8.01 4.04 4.89
CA THR A 693 6.97 4.57 5.76
C THR A 693 6.01 3.46 6.16
N PHE A 694 6.07 3.10 7.42
CA PHE A 694 5.15 2.18 8.06
C PHE A 694 3.91 2.94 8.54
N ALA A 695 2.75 2.33 8.33
CA ALA A 695 1.47 2.84 8.81
C ALA A 695 0.67 1.68 9.40
N THR A 696 -0.11 1.94 10.45
CA THR A 696 -1.13 0.99 10.92
C THR A 696 -2.42 1.24 10.17
N LYS A 697 -2.86 0.31 9.32
CA LYS A 697 -4.14 0.39 8.61
C LYS A 697 -4.80 -0.98 8.54
N ILE A 698 -6.13 -1.00 8.52
CA ILE A 698 -6.95 -2.21 8.36
C ILE A 698 -8.18 -1.87 7.52
N VAL A 699 -8.70 -2.79 6.72
CA VAL A 699 -9.95 -2.57 5.97
C VAL A 699 -11.17 -2.57 6.89
N ASN A 700 -12.12 -1.66 6.64
CA ASN A 700 -13.42 -1.63 7.32
C ASN A 700 -14.21 -2.93 7.11
N ARG A 701 -14.11 -3.53 5.91
CA ARG A 701 -14.72 -4.82 5.54
C ARG A 701 -13.69 -5.72 4.88
N TRP A 702 -13.66 -7.00 5.27
CA TRP A 702 -12.71 -7.98 4.72
C TRP A 702 -13.15 -8.61 3.40
N PHE A 703 -14.43 -8.46 3.06
CA PHE A 703 -15.01 -8.96 1.84
C PHE A 703 -16.18 -8.08 1.37
N SER A 704 -16.49 -8.18 0.08
CA SER A 704 -17.72 -7.69 -0.53
C SER A 704 -18.17 -8.71 -1.56
N LYS A 705 -19.41 -9.20 -1.44
CA LYS A 705 -19.96 -10.27 -2.28
C LYS A 705 -19.02 -11.49 -2.29
N ARG A 706 -18.44 -11.81 -3.46
CA ARG A 706 -17.55 -12.97 -3.70
C ARG A 706 -16.07 -12.61 -3.73
N THR A 707 -15.72 -11.38 -3.36
CA THR A 707 -14.35 -10.89 -3.36
C THR A 707 -13.87 -10.62 -1.93
N MET A 708 -12.75 -11.22 -1.55
CA MET A 708 -12.15 -11.16 -0.22
C MET A 708 -10.74 -10.57 -0.27
N LEU A 709 -10.25 -10.04 0.85
CA LEU A 709 -8.88 -9.54 1.00
C LEU A 709 -8.14 -10.28 2.12
N ILE A 710 -6.87 -10.60 1.91
CA ILE A 710 -5.99 -11.19 2.92
C ILE A 710 -4.61 -10.51 2.96
N GLY A 711 -3.90 -10.60 4.08
CA GLY A 711 -2.56 -10.04 4.24
C GLY A 711 -2.51 -8.53 4.02
N ASP A 712 -1.43 -8.04 3.42
CA ASP A 712 -1.18 -6.60 3.20
C ASP A 712 -2.25 -5.89 2.34
N ALA A 713 -3.06 -6.65 1.58
CA ALA A 713 -4.21 -6.10 0.87
C ALA A 713 -5.34 -5.71 1.83
N ALA A 714 -5.49 -6.40 2.97
CA ALA A 714 -6.47 -6.11 4.01
C ALA A 714 -5.90 -5.20 5.11
N HIS A 715 -4.68 -5.43 5.58
CA HIS A 715 -4.13 -4.71 6.74
C HIS A 715 -2.61 -4.60 6.70
N VAL A 716 -2.06 -3.57 7.33
CA VAL A 716 -0.61 -3.34 7.44
C VAL A 716 -0.22 -3.00 8.87
N PHE A 717 0.96 -3.46 9.27
CA PHE A 717 1.50 -3.29 10.62
C PHE A 717 2.74 -2.37 10.63
N PRO A 718 2.98 -1.67 11.74
CA PRO A 718 4.28 -1.08 12.06
C PRO A 718 5.41 -2.13 12.14
N PRO A 719 6.68 -1.72 12.10
CA PRO A 719 7.82 -2.65 11.98
C PRO A 719 8.14 -3.40 13.29
N PHE A 720 7.26 -3.38 14.29
CA PHE A 720 7.54 -3.92 15.61
C PHE A 720 6.97 -5.34 15.78
N GLY A 721 7.85 -6.34 15.77
CA GLY A 721 7.48 -7.71 16.14
C GLY A 721 7.03 -8.60 14.98
N GLY A 722 7.28 -8.22 13.72
CA GLY A 722 7.21 -9.14 12.57
C GLY A 722 5.82 -9.71 12.27
N GLN A 723 4.76 -8.90 12.36
CA GLN A 723 3.37 -9.37 12.27
C GLN A 723 2.79 -9.47 10.84
N GLY A 724 3.33 -8.77 9.85
CA GLY A 724 2.75 -8.70 8.50
C GLY A 724 2.60 -10.07 7.83
N ILE A 725 3.72 -10.74 7.53
CA ILE A 725 3.72 -12.09 6.91
C ILE A 725 2.94 -13.10 7.76
N ALA A 726 3.19 -13.11 9.06
CA ALA A 726 2.58 -14.07 9.98
C ALA A 726 1.05 -13.94 10.02
N THR A 727 0.52 -12.72 10.04
CA THR A 727 -0.93 -12.49 10.03
C THR A 727 -1.53 -12.84 8.68
N GLY A 728 -0.88 -12.49 7.57
CA GLY A 728 -1.35 -12.88 6.24
C GLY A 728 -1.42 -14.40 6.02
N ILE A 729 -0.49 -15.17 6.59
CA ILE A 729 -0.55 -16.65 6.58
C ILE A 729 -1.73 -17.17 7.44
N ARG A 730 -2.02 -16.53 8.57
CA ARG A 730 -3.20 -16.86 9.41
C ARG A 730 -4.50 -16.52 8.70
N ASP A 731 -4.54 -15.44 7.91
CA ASP A 731 -5.70 -15.09 7.08
C ASP A 731 -5.97 -16.16 6.05
N ALA A 732 -4.92 -16.59 5.33
CA ALA A 732 -4.98 -17.67 4.35
C ALA A 732 -5.50 -18.98 4.97
N GLN A 733 -4.96 -19.39 6.13
CA GLN A 733 -5.42 -20.59 6.83
C GLN A 733 -6.90 -20.51 7.19
N ALA A 734 -7.32 -19.42 7.82
CA ALA A 734 -8.70 -19.27 8.26
C ALA A 734 -9.69 -19.19 7.08
N LEU A 735 -9.27 -18.64 5.93
CA LEU A 735 -10.12 -18.53 4.75
C LEU A 735 -10.19 -19.86 3.95
N SER A 736 -9.08 -20.60 3.86
CA SER A 736 -8.93 -21.77 2.98
C SER A 736 -9.99 -22.86 3.21
N TRP A 737 -10.18 -23.31 4.45
CA TRP A 737 -11.15 -24.37 4.75
C TRP A 737 -12.59 -23.91 4.55
N ARG A 738 -12.88 -22.62 4.80
CA ARG A 738 -14.20 -22.02 4.55
C ARG A 738 -14.51 -21.98 3.07
N LEU A 739 -13.53 -21.59 2.25
CA LEU A 739 -13.67 -21.65 0.79
C LEU A 739 -13.89 -23.09 0.32
N ALA A 740 -13.13 -24.05 0.84
CA ALA A 740 -13.31 -25.46 0.51
C ALA A 740 -14.71 -25.98 0.88
N MET A 741 -15.23 -25.61 2.06
CA MET A 741 -16.58 -25.97 2.48
C MET A 741 -17.66 -25.33 1.62
N MET A 742 -17.59 -24.01 1.38
CA MET A 742 -18.56 -23.31 0.53
C MET A 742 -18.56 -23.79 -0.93
N SER A 743 -17.42 -24.30 -1.39
CA SER A 743 -17.22 -24.90 -2.71
C SER A 743 -17.89 -26.27 -2.84
N LYS A 744 -17.81 -27.10 -1.79
CA LYS A 744 -18.30 -28.49 -1.82
C LYS A 744 -19.78 -28.65 -1.45
N LEU A 745 -20.31 -27.80 -0.57
CA LEU A 745 -21.58 -28.06 0.13
C LEU A 745 -22.84 -27.43 -0.48
N GLY A 746 -22.75 -26.72 -1.61
CA GLY A 746 -23.94 -26.15 -2.27
C GLY A 746 -24.77 -25.19 -1.39
N LEU A 747 -24.12 -24.46 -0.48
CA LEU A 747 -24.78 -23.68 0.59
C LEU A 747 -25.62 -22.52 0.05
N SER A 748 -26.66 -22.12 0.79
CA SER A 748 -27.47 -20.93 0.49
C SER A 748 -26.63 -19.64 0.57
N ALA A 749 -27.14 -18.53 -0.02
CA ALA A 749 -26.44 -17.25 0.04
C ALA A 749 -26.26 -16.74 1.48
N GLU A 750 -27.28 -16.91 2.32
CA GLU A 750 -27.29 -16.50 3.73
C GLU A 750 -26.23 -17.26 4.54
N VAL A 751 -26.14 -18.58 4.38
CA VAL A 751 -25.14 -19.39 5.10
C VAL A 751 -23.71 -19.02 4.66
N ARG A 752 -23.50 -18.77 3.36
CA ARG A 752 -22.18 -18.30 2.86
C ARG A 752 -21.80 -16.95 3.45
N GLU A 753 -22.75 -16.02 3.52
CA GLU A 753 -22.52 -14.71 4.12
C GLU A 753 -22.19 -14.83 5.60
N LYS A 754 -22.93 -15.67 6.35
CA LYS A 754 -22.65 -15.95 7.77
C LYS A 754 -21.24 -16.49 8.00
N ILE A 755 -20.79 -17.43 7.16
CA ILE A 755 -19.42 -17.99 7.22
C ILE A 755 -18.37 -16.88 7.03
N LEU A 756 -18.58 -15.99 6.07
CA LEU A 756 -17.67 -14.90 5.75
C LEU A 756 -17.68 -13.79 6.81
N VAL A 757 -18.85 -13.46 7.38
CA VAL A 757 -18.97 -12.53 8.51
C VAL A 757 -18.21 -13.07 9.73
N GLY A 758 -18.43 -14.33 10.09
CA GLY A 758 -17.70 -14.99 11.17
C GLY A 758 -16.19 -14.99 10.95
N TRP A 759 -15.74 -15.30 9.74
CA TRP A 759 -14.33 -15.20 9.35
C TRP A 759 -13.78 -13.79 9.53
N SER A 760 -14.47 -12.78 9.01
CA SER A 760 -14.09 -11.36 9.10
C SER A 760 -13.94 -10.91 10.56
N GLN A 761 -14.86 -11.31 11.44
CA GLN A 761 -14.80 -11.02 12.88
C GLN A 761 -13.58 -11.70 13.54
N GLU A 762 -13.36 -12.99 13.27
CA GLU A 762 -12.20 -13.73 13.78
C GLU A 762 -10.87 -13.10 13.31
N ARG A 763 -10.81 -12.59 12.08
CA ARG A 763 -9.61 -11.90 11.55
C ARG A 763 -9.41 -10.53 12.17
N ARG A 764 -10.47 -9.73 12.32
CA ARG A 764 -10.41 -8.44 13.01
C ARG A 764 -9.93 -8.60 14.45
N HIS A 765 -10.46 -9.59 15.18
CA HIS A 765 -10.05 -9.87 16.55
C HIS A 765 -8.56 -10.26 16.63
N ALA A 766 -8.12 -11.21 15.80
CA ALA A 766 -6.72 -11.63 15.74
C ALA A 766 -5.79 -10.47 15.38
N TRP A 767 -6.20 -9.60 14.45
CA TRP A 767 -5.47 -8.39 14.09
C TRP A 767 -5.35 -7.42 15.27
N ASN A 768 -6.43 -7.17 16.01
CA ASN A 768 -6.41 -6.31 17.20
C ASN A 768 -5.44 -6.84 18.27
N ALA A 769 -5.42 -8.16 18.50
CA ALA A 769 -4.49 -8.79 19.43
C ALA A 769 -3.03 -8.65 18.98
N ALA A 770 -2.75 -8.84 17.68
CA ALA A 770 -1.42 -8.63 17.11
C ALA A 770 -0.99 -7.16 17.16
N MET A 771 -1.91 -6.23 16.94
CA MET A 771 -1.67 -4.79 17.00
C MET A 771 -1.36 -4.34 18.45
N LEU A 772 -2.06 -4.88 19.46
CA LEU A 772 -1.75 -4.59 20.85
C LEU A 772 -0.33 -5.04 21.24
N ALA A 773 0.09 -6.22 20.77
CA ALA A 773 1.46 -6.69 20.96
C ALA A 773 2.49 -5.81 20.23
N THR A 774 2.19 -5.41 19.00
CA THR A 774 3.01 -4.50 18.18
C THR A 774 3.18 -3.14 18.86
N LYS A 775 2.10 -2.58 19.43
CA LYS A 775 2.12 -1.32 20.20
C LYS A 775 3.02 -1.42 21.42
N LEU A 776 2.91 -2.50 22.20
CA LEU A 776 3.76 -2.71 23.38
C LEU A 776 5.23 -2.76 22.99
N ASN A 777 5.59 -3.55 21.97
CA ASN A 777 6.96 -3.63 21.47
C ASN A 777 7.45 -2.26 20.98
N GLY A 778 6.63 -1.56 20.19
CA GLY A 778 6.93 -0.21 19.71
C GLY A 778 7.16 0.79 20.84
N SER A 779 6.39 0.73 21.93
CA SER A 779 6.56 1.62 23.09
C SER A 779 7.90 1.41 23.81
N ILE A 780 8.44 0.18 23.79
CA ILE A 780 9.72 -0.16 24.41
C ILE A 780 10.87 0.31 23.53
N VAL A 781 10.77 0.05 22.23
CA VAL A 781 11.81 0.40 21.24
C VAL A 781 11.90 1.91 21.05
N ASN A 782 10.77 2.61 20.98
CA ASN A 782 10.72 4.06 20.75
C ASN A 782 10.72 4.89 22.05
N GLN A 783 11.11 4.33 23.19
CA GLN A 783 11.11 5.08 24.46
C GLN A 783 12.23 6.14 24.47
N ARG A 784 11.89 7.39 24.18
CA ARG A 784 12.83 8.53 24.15
C ARG A 784 13.04 9.20 25.51
N SER A 785 12.17 8.95 26.50
CA SER A 785 12.28 9.60 27.81
C SER A 785 13.40 8.98 28.65
N MET A 786 14.34 9.82 29.10
CA MET A 786 15.42 9.38 30.01
C MET A 786 14.84 8.86 31.34
N ILE A 787 13.93 9.62 31.97
CA ILE A 787 13.29 9.26 33.25
C ILE A 787 12.31 8.09 33.06
N GLY A 788 11.47 8.15 32.02
CA GLY A 788 10.54 7.06 31.70
C GLY A 788 11.26 5.73 31.43
N GLY A 789 12.40 5.79 30.73
CA GLY A 789 13.29 4.65 30.54
C GLY A 789 13.88 4.14 31.86
N ILE A 790 14.30 5.01 32.79
CA ILE A 790 14.80 4.60 34.12
C ILE A 790 13.70 3.87 34.91
N LEU A 791 12.50 4.44 34.99
CA LEU A 791 11.38 3.87 35.73
C LEU A 791 10.94 2.52 35.15
N TYR A 792 10.81 2.43 33.83
CA TYR A 792 10.47 1.18 33.15
C TYR A 792 11.51 0.08 33.43
N ARG A 793 12.81 0.42 33.39
CA ARG A 793 13.90 -0.51 33.71
C ARG A 793 13.87 -0.97 35.15
N PHE A 794 13.62 -0.06 36.09
CA PHE A 794 13.49 -0.39 37.51
C PHE A 794 12.30 -1.34 37.75
N PHE A 795 11.14 -1.02 37.18
CA PHE A 795 9.96 -1.88 37.23
C PHE A 795 10.22 -3.27 36.65
N MET A 796 10.86 -3.35 35.47
CA MET A 796 11.16 -4.63 34.84
C MET A 796 12.17 -5.47 35.63
N ARG A 797 13.12 -4.83 36.30
CA ARG A 797 14.08 -5.49 37.20
C ARG A 797 13.40 -6.02 38.46
N ILE A 798 12.40 -5.30 38.99
CA ILE A 798 11.53 -5.79 40.07
C ILE A 798 10.70 -6.98 39.60
N LEU A 799 10.08 -6.91 38.42
CA LEU A 799 9.30 -8.01 37.85
C LEU A 799 10.16 -9.29 37.72
N TRP A 800 11.44 -9.13 37.41
CA TRP A 800 12.44 -10.20 37.36
C TRP A 800 12.84 -10.79 38.72
N TRP A 801 12.67 -10.07 39.83
CA TRP A 801 12.81 -10.64 41.17
C TRP A 801 11.67 -11.60 41.53
N PHE A 802 10.59 -11.61 40.75
CA PHE A 802 9.48 -12.56 40.87
C PHE A 802 9.26 -13.35 39.58
N PRO A 803 10.21 -14.23 39.16
CA PRO A 803 10.14 -14.94 37.88
C PRO A 803 8.87 -15.77 37.70
N SER A 804 8.32 -16.31 38.80
CA SER A 804 7.08 -17.09 38.80
C SER A 804 5.85 -16.24 38.47
N ILE A 805 5.77 -15.01 38.99
CA ILE A 805 4.68 -14.06 38.71
C ILE A 805 4.79 -13.56 37.27
N ALA A 806 6.01 -13.23 36.84
CA ALA A 806 6.29 -12.82 35.47
C ALA A 806 5.89 -13.93 34.47
N ARG A 807 6.26 -15.19 34.74
CA ARG A 807 5.93 -16.35 33.92
C ARG A 807 4.43 -16.64 33.90
N ALA A 808 3.76 -16.60 35.05
CA ALA A 808 2.31 -16.82 35.13
C ALA A 808 1.51 -15.75 34.37
N ARG A 809 1.84 -14.48 34.56
CA ARG A 809 1.18 -13.36 33.83
C ARG A 809 1.45 -13.40 32.34
N THR A 810 2.68 -13.74 31.94
CA THR A 810 3.04 -13.86 30.52
C THR A 810 2.28 -15.02 29.87
N ASN A 811 2.24 -16.20 30.50
CA ASN A 811 1.50 -17.36 29.99
C ASN A 811 -0.01 -17.09 29.89
N ALA A 812 -0.61 -16.42 30.88
CA ALA A 812 -2.02 -16.03 30.84
C ALA A 812 -2.29 -15.04 29.70
N ALA A 813 -1.49 -13.97 29.58
CA ALA A 813 -1.65 -12.96 28.53
C ALA A 813 -1.41 -13.49 27.10
N PHE A 814 -0.68 -14.60 26.93
CA PHE A 814 -0.56 -15.29 25.64
C PHE A 814 -1.73 -16.23 25.37
N ARG A 815 -2.21 -16.96 26.38
CA ARG A 815 -3.40 -17.83 26.25
C ARG A 815 -4.65 -17.03 25.91
N ASP A 816 -4.88 -15.88 26.55
CA ASP A 816 -6.06 -15.03 26.29
C ASP A 816 -6.07 -14.42 24.87
N LYS A 817 -4.90 -14.30 24.22
CA LYS A 817 -4.77 -13.82 22.83
C LYS A 817 -5.12 -14.88 21.77
N LEU A 818 -5.36 -16.13 22.19
CA LEU A 818 -5.59 -17.28 21.32
C LEU A 818 -7.02 -17.84 21.46
N VAL A 819 -7.94 -17.05 22.03
CA VAL A 819 -9.32 -17.48 22.32
C VAL A 819 -10.31 -16.52 21.66
N PHE A 820 -11.19 -17.06 20.83
CA PHE A 820 -12.40 -16.39 20.39
C PHE A 820 -13.53 -16.68 21.39
N ASN A 821 -14.41 -15.70 21.59
CA ASN A 821 -15.61 -15.86 22.40
C ASN A 821 -16.81 -15.16 21.75
N HIS A 822 -18.01 -15.37 22.30
CA HIS A 822 -19.24 -14.80 21.72
C HIS A 822 -19.30 -13.27 21.78
N GLU A 823 -18.55 -12.62 22.68
CA GLU A 823 -18.48 -11.15 22.74
C GLU A 823 -17.61 -10.58 21.61
N THR A 824 -16.53 -11.27 21.26
CA THR A 824 -15.54 -10.80 20.28
C THR A 824 -15.86 -11.26 18.86
N CYS A 825 -16.40 -12.47 18.71
CA CYS A 825 -16.72 -13.11 17.44
C CYS A 825 -18.12 -13.77 17.53
N PRO A 826 -19.21 -12.99 17.60
CA PRO A 826 -20.56 -13.52 17.77
C PRO A 826 -20.97 -14.48 16.65
N GLU A 827 -20.56 -14.21 15.41
CA GLU A 827 -20.81 -15.06 14.23
C GLU A 827 -19.67 -16.07 13.98
N GLY A 828 -18.73 -16.21 14.91
CA GLY A 828 -17.63 -17.15 14.82
C GLY A 828 -18.12 -18.60 14.77
N PHE A 829 -17.42 -19.45 14.01
CA PHE A 829 -17.82 -20.85 13.85
C PHE A 829 -17.28 -21.71 14.99
N PHE A 830 -17.87 -21.58 16.18
CA PHE A 830 -17.58 -22.36 17.38
C PHE A 830 -18.71 -22.22 18.41
N LEU A 831 -18.77 -23.12 19.39
CA LEU A 831 -19.71 -23.05 20.52
C LEU A 831 -18.97 -22.62 21.79
N GLY A 832 -18.91 -21.31 22.05
CA GLY A 832 -18.18 -20.75 23.19
C GLY A 832 -18.68 -21.29 24.54
N ALA A 833 -20.00 -21.39 24.73
CA ALA A 833 -20.60 -21.97 25.92
C ALA A 833 -20.29 -23.47 26.14
N ARG A 834 -19.73 -24.14 25.13
CA ARG A 834 -19.31 -25.56 25.17
C ARG A 834 -17.79 -25.68 25.02
N GLY A 835 -17.02 -24.69 25.49
CA GLY A 835 -15.56 -24.71 25.51
C GLY A 835 -14.87 -24.51 24.15
N GLY A 836 -15.62 -24.06 23.14
CA GLY A 836 -15.10 -23.68 21.82
C GLY A 836 -14.40 -22.33 21.80
N GLY A 837 -13.66 -22.07 20.72
CA GLY A 837 -12.98 -20.79 20.46
C GLY A 837 -11.51 -20.75 20.88
N GLN A 838 -11.03 -21.72 21.66
CA GLN A 838 -9.61 -21.86 22.02
C GLN A 838 -8.82 -22.67 20.99
N LYS A 839 -7.52 -22.39 20.83
CA LYS A 839 -6.63 -23.25 20.03
C LYS A 839 -6.18 -24.49 20.80
N ILE A 840 -6.13 -25.64 20.12
CA ILE A 840 -5.52 -26.85 20.67
C ILE A 840 -3.98 -26.75 20.69
N ALA A 841 -3.36 -27.35 21.70
CA ALA A 841 -1.90 -27.46 21.80
C ALA A 841 -1.35 -28.38 20.71
N GLN A 842 -0.07 -28.23 20.37
CA GLN A 842 0.62 -29.15 19.46
C GLN A 842 1.65 -29.96 20.24
N ILE A 843 1.52 -31.28 20.18
CA ILE A 843 2.47 -32.23 20.78
C ILE A 843 3.00 -33.20 19.72
N PHE A 844 3.98 -34.02 20.08
CA PHE A 844 4.29 -35.22 19.30
C PHE A 844 3.44 -36.38 19.77
N VAL A 845 2.89 -37.12 18.80
CA VAL A 845 2.13 -38.34 19.03
C VAL A 845 2.63 -39.44 18.12
N ARG A 846 2.34 -40.69 18.48
CA ARG A 846 2.65 -41.84 17.64
C ARG A 846 1.60 -42.92 17.71
N GLN A 847 1.58 -43.74 16.66
CA GLN A 847 0.88 -45.02 16.68
C GLN A 847 1.85 -46.11 17.16
N PRO A 848 1.36 -47.21 17.74
CA PRO A 848 2.21 -48.35 18.07
C PRO A 848 3.02 -48.82 16.86
N GLY A 849 4.36 -48.92 17.01
CA GLY A 849 5.27 -49.37 15.95
C GLY A 849 5.51 -48.38 14.81
N ARG A 850 5.09 -47.11 14.94
CA ARG A 850 5.33 -46.04 13.97
C ARG A 850 6.16 -44.91 14.58
N GLU A 851 6.85 -44.16 13.73
CA GLU A 851 7.61 -42.98 14.13
C GLU A 851 6.70 -41.87 14.71
N PRO A 852 7.21 -41.05 15.64
CA PRO A 852 6.51 -39.87 16.13
C PRO A 852 6.22 -38.86 15.03
N LYS A 853 5.05 -38.21 15.10
CA LYS A 853 4.68 -37.08 14.25
C LYS A 853 3.94 -36.00 15.04
N LEU A 854 3.82 -34.82 14.45
CA LEU A 854 3.09 -33.70 15.07
C LEU A 854 1.59 -34.02 15.15
N SER A 855 0.99 -33.71 16.30
CA SER A 855 -0.40 -33.98 16.63
C SER A 855 -1.39 -33.36 15.64
N ASP A 856 -1.05 -32.22 15.03
CA ASP A 856 -1.91 -31.58 14.03
C ASP A 856 -2.22 -32.51 12.86
N SER A 857 -1.19 -33.19 12.34
CA SER A 857 -1.33 -34.16 11.24
C SER A 857 -2.01 -35.47 11.66
N ALA A 858 -2.15 -35.72 12.97
CA ALA A 858 -2.81 -36.88 13.52
C ALA A 858 -4.28 -36.60 13.87
N PHE A 859 -4.55 -35.42 14.42
CA PHE A 859 -5.86 -35.01 14.92
C PHE A 859 -6.69 -34.30 13.85
N ILE A 860 -6.05 -33.60 12.91
CA ILE A 860 -6.68 -32.92 11.78
C ILE A 860 -6.26 -33.63 10.50
N ARG A 861 -6.99 -34.70 10.17
CA ARG A 861 -6.65 -35.59 9.06
C ARG A 861 -7.08 -35.03 7.71
N ASN A 862 -8.14 -34.22 7.70
CA ASN A 862 -8.65 -33.55 6.52
C ASN A 862 -8.73 -32.04 6.79
N LEU A 863 -8.19 -31.24 5.88
CA LEU A 863 -8.17 -29.79 6.02
C LEU A 863 -9.47 -29.12 5.55
N SER A 864 -10.38 -29.87 4.91
CA SER A 864 -11.64 -29.35 4.37
C SER A 864 -12.80 -29.49 5.36
N HIS A 865 -12.68 -30.33 6.39
CA HIS A 865 -13.79 -30.80 7.24
C HIS A 865 -13.48 -30.59 8.73
N LEU A 866 -14.46 -30.80 9.61
CA LEU A 866 -14.20 -30.92 11.04
C LEU A 866 -13.54 -32.26 11.35
N SER A 867 -12.81 -32.33 12.46
CA SER A 867 -12.25 -33.59 12.98
C SER A 867 -12.71 -33.84 14.41
N LEU A 868 -12.95 -35.10 14.75
CA LEU A 868 -13.40 -35.48 16.10
C LEU A 868 -12.29 -36.25 16.82
N MET A 869 -11.78 -35.67 17.90
CA MET A 869 -10.83 -36.34 18.77
C MET A 869 -11.54 -36.91 19.99
N VAL A 870 -11.40 -38.22 20.20
CA VAL A 870 -11.92 -38.95 21.37
C VAL A 870 -10.76 -39.21 22.33
N ILE A 871 -10.82 -38.61 23.52
CA ILE A 871 -9.79 -38.75 24.54
C ILE A 871 -10.13 -39.95 25.43
N VAL A 872 -9.29 -40.98 25.36
CA VAL A 872 -9.43 -42.19 26.17
C VAL A 872 -8.53 -42.08 27.39
N ARG A 873 -9.12 -42.15 28.59
CA ARG A 873 -8.42 -42.04 29.87
C ARG A 873 -8.57 -43.33 30.67
N ASP A 874 -7.47 -43.78 31.28
CA ASP A 874 -7.51 -44.94 32.16
C ASP A 874 -8.46 -44.72 33.34
N GLY A 875 -9.29 -45.74 33.63
CA GLY A 875 -10.22 -45.71 34.78
C GLY A 875 -11.52 -44.93 34.57
N LYS A 876 -11.76 -44.33 33.39
CA LYS A 876 -13.07 -43.75 33.01
C LYS A 876 -13.84 -44.68 32.08
N GLN A 877 -15.16 -44.49 32.00
CA GLN A 877 -16.00 -45.18 31.01
C GLN A 877 -15.44 -44.93 29.61
N THR A 878 -15.15 -46.01 28.89
CA THR A 878 -14.56 -45.94 27.55
C THR A 878 -15.66 -45.75 26.53
N ILE A 879 -15.54 -44.73 25.67
CA ILE A 879 -16.42 -44.49 24.54
C ILE A 879 -15.98 -45.41 23.40
N SER A 880 -16.88 -46.25 22.89
CA SER A 880 -16.59 -47.19 21.81
C SER A 880 -16.65 -46.53 20.42
N PRO A 881 -15.88 -47.03 19.44
CA PRO A 881 -16.00 -46.59 18.03
C PRO A 881 -17.43 -46.69 17.47
N GLU A 882 -18.18 -47.73 17.86
CA GLU A 882 -19.54 -47.98 17.40
C GLU A 882 -20.52 -46.92 17.93
N GLU A 883 -20.37 -46.47 19.17
CA GLU A 883 -21.14 -45.36 19.73
C GLU A 883 -20.89 -44.04 18.98
N VAL A 884 -19.63 -43.78 18.62
CA VAL A 884 -19.25 -42.57 17.85
C VAL A 884 -19.82 -42.64 16.44
N ALA A 885 -19.73 -43.79 15.77
CA ALA A 885 -20.29 -43.99 14.44
C ALA A 885 -21.80 -43.78 14.41
N ARG A 886 -22.52 -44.30 15.41
CA ARG A 886 -23.96 -44.07 15.56
C ARG A 886 -24.27 -42.60 15.79
N MET A 887 -23.54 -41.92 16.68
CA MET A 887 -23.71 -40.49 16.96
C MET A 887 -23.53 -39.62 15.71
N ILE A 888 -22.48 -39.85 14.92
CA ILE A 888 -22.23 -39.08 13.68
C ILE A 888 -23.36 -39.31 12.67
N LYS A 889 -23.81 -40.56 12.54
CA LYS A 889 -24.92 -40.91 11.64
C LYS A 889 -26.24 -40.27 12.06
N GLU A 890 -26.56 -40.29 13.36
CA GLU A 890 -27.78 -39.69 13.91
C GLU A 890 -27.78 -38.15 13.88
N ALA A 891 -26.61 -37.52 13.84
CA ALA A 891 -26.49 -36.07 13.75
C ALA A 891 -26.96 -35.49 12.40
N ASP A 892 -27.03 -36.33 11.35
CA ASP A 892 -27.52 -35.98 10.01
C ASP A 892 -26.87 -34.69 9.47
N LEU A 893 -25.54 -34.66 9.50
CA LEU A 893 -24.74 -33.52 9.01
C LEU A 893 -24.67 -33.54 7.48
N PRO A 894 -24.55 -32.37 6.83
CA PRO A 894 -24.25 -32.31 5.40
C PRO A 894 -23.03 -33.17 5.04
N GLU A 895 -23.11 -33.84 3.89
CA GLU A 895 -22.05 -34.72 3.42
C GLU A 895 -20.73 -33.94 3.30
N GLY A 896 -19.66 -34.46 3.92
CA GLY A 896 -18.36 -33.79 3.94
C GLY A 896 -18.16 -32.79 5.09
N ILE A 897 -19.00 -32.76 6.12
CA ILE A 897 -18.71 -31.97 7.34
C ILE A 897 -17.87 -32.77 8.36
N LEU A 898 -18.25 -34.03 8.60
CA LEU A 898 -17.58 -34.92 9.55
C LEU A 898 -17.93 -36.36 9.20
N SER A 899 -16.94 -37.23 9.15
CA SER A 899 -17.11 -38.68 8.92
C SER A 899 -16.31 -39.50 9.94
N MET A 900 -16.49 -40.82 9.94
CA MET A 900 -15.68 -41.72 10.78
C MET A 900 -14.18 -41.70 10.41
N GLU A 901 -13.82 -41.32 9.18
CA GLU A 901 -12.42 -41.21 8.77
C GLU A 901 -11.70 -40.02 9.45
N ASP A 902 -12.48 -39.03 9.86
CA ASP A 902 -12.03 -37.82 10.56
C ASP A 902 -11.98 -38.01 12.09
N VAL A 903 -12.25 -39.22 12.58
CA VAL A 903 -12.21 -39.57 14.01
C VAL A 903 -10.84 -40.11 14.40
N THR A 904 -10.29 -39.54 15.48
CA THR A 904 -9.01 -39.96 16.06
C THR A 904 -9.18 -40.28 17.55
N PHE A 905 -8.66 -41.43 17.97
CA PHE A 905 -8.61 -41.84 19.38
C PHE A 905 -7.26 -41.44 19.97
N TYR A 906 -7.28 -40.53 20.94
CA TYR A 906 -6.10 -40.05 21.66
C TYR A 906 -6.07 -40.65 23.06
N ARG A 907 -5.14 -41.58 23.31
CA ARG A 907 -5.07 -42.31 24.58
C ARG A 907 -4.07 -41.68 25.53
N VAL A 908 -4.55 -41.36 26.74
CA VAL A 908 -3.77 -40.76 27.82
C VAL A 908 -3.71 -41.76 28.98
N GLY A 909 -2.53 -42.32 29.24
CA GLY A 909 -2.34 -43.32 30.30
C GLY A 909 -1.47 -44.51 29.89
N ALA A 910 -1.48 -45.57 30.69
CA ALA A 910 -0.67 -46.77 30.47
C ALA A 910 -1.07 -47.48 29.15
N LYS A 911 -0.07 -48.00 28.43
CA LYS A 911 -0.18 -48.74 27.17
C LYS A 911 -0.89 -50.10 27.38
N LYS A 912 -2.16 -50.12 27.75
CA LYS A 912 -2.98 -51.35 27.73
C LYS A 912 -3.51 -51.56 26.31
N ALA A 913 -3.46 -52.80 25.84
CA ALA A 913 -3.99 -53.19 24.54
C ALA A 913 -5.50 -52.91 24.45
N VAL A 914 -5.94 -52.37 23.33
CA VAL A 914 -7.35 -52.09 23.05
C VAL A 914 -8.10 -53.41 22.80
N PRO A 915 -9.35 -53.56 23.29
CA PRO A 915 -10.23 -54.65 22.85
C PRO A 915 -10.38 -54.65 21.32
N LYS A 916 -10.48 -55.82 20.69
CA LYS A 916 -10.75 -55.91 19.24
C LYS A 916 -12.12 -55.24 18.94
N SER A 917 -12.14 -54.26 18.04
CA SER A 917 -13.35 -53.65 17.46
C SER A 917 -13.34 -53.90 15.95
N ASP A 918 -14.53 -54.07 15.37
CA ASP A 918 -14.71 -54.25 13.93
C ASP A 918 -14.55 -52.93 13.15
N VAL A 919 -14.59 -51.78 13.83
CA VAL A 919 -14.41 -50.44 13.26
C VAL A 919 -12.94 -50.03 13.38
N ARG A 920 -12.26 -49.88 12.23
CA ARG A 920 -10.88 -49.39 12.20
C ARG A 920 -10.81 -47.91 12.58
N VAL A 921 -10.10 -47.60 13.66
CA VAL A 921 -9.87 -46.23 14.13
C VAL A 921 -8.38 -45.91 14.21
N ALA A 922 -8.04 -44.64 13.99
CA ALA A 922 -6.66 -44.19 14.16
C ALA A 922 -6.39 -43.88 15.64
N GLU A 923 -5.55 -44.68 16.28
CA GLU A 923 -5.17 -44.48 17.68
C GLU A 923 -3.77 -43.87 17.82
N TYR A 924 -3.64 -42.89 18.70
CA TYR A 924 -2.41 -42.17 18.97
C TYR A 924 -2.13 -42.00 20.46
N PHE A 925 -0.84 -42.01 20.78
CA PHE A 925 -0.31 -41.85 22.13
C PHE A 925 0.65 -40.66 22.17
N PRO A 926 0.64 -39.84 23.24
CA PRO A 926 1.59 -38.76 23.39
C PRO A 926 3.02 -39.30 23.55
N CYS A 927 4.00 -38.59 23.00
CA CYS A 927 5.42 -38.91 23.13
C CYS A 927 6.08 -38.06 24.20
N THR A 928 6.80 -38.70 25.13
CA THR A 928 7.61 -37.99 26.14
C THR A 928 8.94 -37.50 25.54
N ILE A 929 9.64 -36.60 26.24
CA ILE A 929 10.94 -36.09 25.80
C ILE A 929 11.95 -37.23 25.64
N GLU A 930 11.96 -38.19 26.58
CA GLU A 930 12.87 -39.34 26.55
C GLU A 930 12.57 -40.27 25.37
N GLU A 931 11.30 -40.41 25.01
CA GLU A 931 10.88 -41.19 23.85
C GLU A 931 11.26 -40.51 22.54
N LEU A 932 11.13 -39.18 22.44
CA LEU A 932 11.55 -38.41 21.26
C LEU A 932 13.07 -38.39 21.09
N ALA A 933 13.83 -38.27 22.19
CA ALA A 933 15.28 -38.27 22.16
C ALA A 933 15.85 -39.59 21.58
N LYS A 934 15.19 -40.73 21.83
CA LYS A 934 15.56 -42.03 21.24
C LYS A 934 15.40 -42.07 19.72
N GLU A 935 14.49 -41.27 19.18
CA GLU A 935 14.23 -41.13 17.75
C GLU A 935 15.05 -39.98 17.12
N GLY A 936 15.95 -39.35 17.88
CA GLY A 936 16.74 -38.21 17.41
C GLY A 936 15.94 -36.89 17.27
N ILE A 937 14.71 -36.84 17.80
CA ILE A 937 13.85 -35.65 17.75
C ILE A 937 14.09 -34.81 19.01
N THR A 938 14.47 -33.55 18.82
CA THR A 938 14.59 -32.57 19.92
C THR A 938 13.43 -31.58 19.86
N PRO A 939 12.40 -31.72 20.69
CA PRO A 939 11.30 -30.75 20.74
C PRO A 939 11.77 -29.42 21.32
N ILE A 940 10.98 -28.37 21.14
CA ILE A 940 11.24 -27.05 21.74
C ILE A 940 11.44 -27.14 23.27
N ARG A 941 12.27 -26.26 23.83
CA ARG A 941 12.57 -26.27 25.27
C ARG A 941 11.31 -25.99 26.08
N GLY A 942 10.99 -26.85 27.05
CA GLY A 942 9.76 -26.71 27.85
C GLY A 942 8.54 -27.43 27.26
N TYR A 943 8.72 -28.20 26.18
CA TYR A 943 7.72 -29.12 25.65
C TYR A 943 7.12 -30.01 26.75
N ARG A 944 5.80 -30.14 26.75
CA ARG A 944 5.07 -31.05 27.65
C ARG A 944 4.12 -31.94 26.85
N ALA A 945 4.27 -33.25 27.03
CA ALA A 945 3.41 -34.25 26.38
C ALA A 945 1.93 -34.13 26.81
N THR A 946 1.66 -33.52 27.97
CA THR A 946 0.32 -33.30 28.54
C THR A 946 -0.35 -32.00 28.07
N SER A 947 0.28 -31.23 27.17
CA SER A 947 -0.21 -29.88 26.82
C SER A 947 -1.62 -29.88 26.23
N VAL A 948 -2.02 -30.96 25.55
CA VAL A 948 -3.39 -31.11 25.00
C VAL A 948 -4.40 -31.19 26.14
N GLU A 949 -4.12 -32.03 27.13
CA GLU A 949 -4.94 -32.21 28.33
C GLU A 949 -4.98 -30.95 29.19
N ASP A 950 -3.84 -30.28 29.35
CA ASP A 950 -3.73 -29.04 30.13
C ASP A 950 -4.59 -27.89 29.57
N ARG A 951 -4.86 -27.88 28.26
CA ARG A 951 -5.74 -26.90 27.62
C ARG A 951 -7.21 -27.26 27.73
N LEU A 952 -7.53 -28.52 27.44
CA LEU A 952 -8.93 -28.96 27.34
C LEU A 952 -9.57 -29.24 28.71
N GLY A 953 -8.74 -29.48 29.73
CA GLY A 953 -9.18 -29.88 31.05
C GLY A 953 -9.55 -31.37 31.14
N ASN A 954 -9.72 -31.86 32.37
CA ASN A 954 -9.93 -33.28 32.65
C ASN A 954 -11.37 -33.78 32.38
N SER A 955 -12.32 -32.88 32.12
CA SER A 955 -13.72 -33.19 31.84
C SER A 955 -14.02 -33.41 30.36
N ALA A 956 -13.17 -32.91 29.45
CA ALA A 956 -13.33 -33.09 28.02
C ALA A 956 -12.89 -34.51 27.60
N ASN A 957 -13.83 -35.26 27.00
CA ASN A 957 -13.59 -36.60 26.46
C ASN A 957 -13.85 -36.67 24.94
N LEU A 958 -14.72 -35.83 24.40
CA LEU A 958 -14.87 -35.65 22.95
C LEU A 958 -14.61 -34.19 22.59
N VAL A 959 -13.82 -33.97 21.55
CA VAL A 959 -13.36 -32.65 21.12
C VAL A 959 -13.57 -32.52 19.62
N LEU A 960 -14.43 -31.59 19.22
CA LEU A 960 -14.64 -31.26 17.82
C LEU A 960 -13.67 -30.15 17.42
N LEU A 961 -12.85 -30.41 16.41
CA LEU A 961 -11.74 -29.58 15.97
C LEU A 961 -12.01 -29.00 14.58
N ARG A 962 -11.58 -27.75 14.39
CA ARG A 962 -11.54 -27.07 13.10
C ARG A 962 -10.19 -27.28 12.40
N PRO A 963 -10.14 -27.17 11.06
CA PRO A 963 -8.90 -27.24 10.29
C PRO A 963 -7.81 -26.22 10.68
N ASP A 964 -8.19 -25.11 11.29
CA ASP A 964 -7.29 -24.01 11.68
C ASP A 964 -6.84 -24.07 13.15
N PHE A 965 -6.80 -25.28 13.73
CA PHE A 965 -6.35 -25.61 15.10
C PHE A 965 -7.28 -25.14 16.23
N PHE A 966 -8.42 -24.55 15.90
CA PHE A 966 -9.39 -24.12 16.90
C PHE A 966 -10.34 -25.26 17.31
N VAL A 967 -10.68 -25.30 18.58
CA VAL A 967 -11.73 -26.16 19.11
C VAL A 967 -13.07 -25.54 18.75
N HIS A 968 -13.91 -26.28 18.03
CA HIS A 968 -15.29 -25.89 17.80
C HIS A 968 -16.11 -26.07 19.10
N SER A 969 -15.99 -27.23 19.75
CA SER A 969 -16.71 -27.55 20.98
C SER A 969 -16.13 -28.78 21.67
N VAL A 970 -16.35 -28.92 22.98
CA VAL A 970 -16.03 -30.11 23.77
C VAL A 970 -17.27 -30.73 24.41
N ALA A 971 -17.18 -32.01 24.76
CA ALA A 971 -18.18 -32.72 25.57
C ALA A 971 -17.53 -33.78 26.48
N SER A 972 -18.20 -34.11 27.58
CA SER A 972 -17.80 -35.20 28.50
C SER A 972 -18.23 -36.59 28.03
N ASP A 973 -19.28 -36.66 27.20
CA ASP A 973 -19.92 -37.90 26.78
C ASP A 973 -20.55 -37.76 25.40
N VAL A 974 -20.95 -38.91 24.83
CA VAL A 974 -21.52 -39.01 23.48
C VAL A 974 -22.81 -38.20 23.34
N LYS A 975 -23.66 -38.15 24.38
CA LYS A 975 -24.91 -37.39 24.34
C LYS A 975 -24.63 -35.89 24.20
N GLY A 976 -23.73 -35.34 25.02
CA GLY A 976 -23.34 -33.93 24.94
C GLY A 976 -22.70 -33.58 23.60
N MET A 977 -21.93 -34.50 22.99
CA MET A 977 -21.38 -34.28 21.65
C MET A 977 -22.46 -34.37 20.56
N ALA A 978 -23.44 -35.28 20.69
CA ALA A 978 -24.58 -35.35 19.77
C ALA A 978 -25.36 -34.03 19.73
N GLU A 979 -25.62 -33.41 20.89
CA GLU A 979 -26.24 -32.08 20.99
C GLU A 979 -25.40 -31.00 20.28
N ASN A 980 -24.07 -31.04 20.43
CA ASN A 980 -23.17 -30.12 19.75
C ASN A 980 -23.22 -30.30 18.22
N LEU A 981 -23.22 -31.55 17.73
CA LEU A 981 -23.31 -31.84 16.30
C LEU A 981 -24.67 -31.43 15.71
N GLN A 982 -25.76 -31.58 16.45
CA GLN A 982 -27.06 -31.04 16.01
C GLN A 982 -27.01 -29.53 15.77
N LYS A 983 -26.32 -28.77 16.63
CA LYS A 983 -26.10 -27.32 16.42
C LYS A 983 -25.24 -27.02 15.19
N VAL A 984 -24.25 -27.87 14.90
CA VAL A 984 -23.48 -27.78 13.65
C VAL A 984 -24.41 -28.02 12.45
N GLY A 985 -25.25 -29.05 12.49
CA GLY A 985 -26.22 -29.32 11.43
C GLY A 985 -27.27 -28.22 11.26
N GLN A 986 -27.64 -27.51 12.34
CA GLN A 986 -28.51 -26.33 12.29
C GLN A 986 -27.82 -25.12 11.65
N TYR A 987 -26.49 -24.98 11.80
CA TYR A 987 -25.74 -23.86 11.21
C TYR A 987 -25.77 -23.87 9.67
N PHE A 988 -25.86 -25.05 9.05
CA PHE A 988 -25.85 -25.22 7.60
C PHE A 988 -27.24 -25.33 6.94
N ARG A 989 -28.31 -25.32 7.74
CA ARG A 989 -29.69 -25.50 7.28
C ARG A 989 -30.41 -24.18 7.04
#